data_AF-A0AAD5H698-F1
#
_entry.id   AF-A0AAD5H698-F1
#
_cell.length_a   1.000
_cell.length_b   1.000
_cell.length_c   1.000
_cell.angle_alpha   90.00
_cell.angle_beta   90.00
_cell.angle_gamma   90.00
#
_symmetry.space_group_name_H-M   'P 1'
#
loop_
_entity.id
_entity.type
_entity.pdbx_description
1 polymer ?
#
loop_
_entity_poly.entity_id
_entity_poly.type
_entity_poly.pdbx_seq_one_letter_code
_entity_poly.pdbx_strand_id
1 'polypeptide(L)'
;MVANTGVLLPGLARLPALTHLEIEACDLSSSSIPAEWGQPGAFPALTELKLRSRGFGGSQLPAVFPGALPALRLLEISLTGNASGFRPSLPPSWGARPDVLPSLRQLVLQLPLAGPLPPQWAGGFAGLRMLWLSSEDAAGDGAPGLDSCRRIASTADGQPARRLPAAWASGFPALQHLELNCLSIGGTLPEAWAAGGFPALQTMRLAFNYISGILPPHIFSAHPFLTTLELDSNRLSGTVPADYGASRARSLSLSGNALHGQAFPAAWSQPGAFARLTKLSLAGNSQITGSLPEQLPWPAIVELHLRETAMEGTLPAAWCRQPLLPSLQSLQIWDTGIDPTPPPCFATWPKLHVYSKRPPVDAEEPDEAVPLFPPALRQQLPLASVQRRARVVRQLQRAMSVRGGAIELMQLPELHAGLAHCLEGGQRLAATSRDGSCGGSTGQLSSRQWGLGTESLRLHPGELELVKGADGLPLVIGEGAHAVVMLGRLQGMEVAVKVFELAPGAASQRMWQEVALLRDCLHERLVPLYGVAISGNQLLLVQRLMRGGSLQQALQQAGTREALRWRAGGRRVALHIAEGLAFLHARQTLHADLKAGNVLLSRSLRAYLADLSMSRVLEGTACTAHGGTACYAAPEQLLGDRCTLAADIYSLGVLLCELINQEPVVRRGGWSLPSPTQCPPAVVELIQTCLSADPAQRPTAEAVVQLLQECQQQIAVPTS
;
A
#
# COMPACT_ATOMS: atom_id res chain seq x y z
N MET A 1 -15.29 15.10 11.26
CA MET A 1 -15.52 15.42 12.69
C MET A 1 -15.10 14.18 13.46
N VAL A 2 -13.96 14.19 14.15
CA VAL A 2 -13.48 13.01 14.89
C VAL A 2 -14.08 13.09 16.29
N ALA A 3 -15.18 12.38 16.52
CA ALA A 3 -15.78 12.28 17.84
C ALA A 3 -15.02 11.23 18.64
N ASN A 4 -14.36 11.65 19.72
CA ASN A 4 -13.60 10.79 20.63
C ASN A 4 -14.52 10.01 21.60
N THR A 5 -15.72 9.68 21.15
CA THR A 5 -16.66 8.84 21.88
C THR A 5 -16.55 7.45 21.29
N GLY A 6 -16.37 6.40 22.11
CA GLY A 6 -16.57 5.00 21.70
C GLY A 6 -18.03 4.68 21.32
N VAL A 7 -18.75 5.69 20.81
CA VAL A 7 -20.17 5.73 20.52
C VAL A 7 -20.35 6.50 19.23
N LEU A 8 -21.05 5.89 18.28
CA LEU A 8 -21.53 6.56 17.08
C LEU A 8 -22.75 7.40 17.44
N LEU A 9 -22.65 8.72 17.25
CA LEU A 9 -23.71 9.64 17.61
C LEU A 9 -24.85 9.59 16.56
N PRO A 10 -26.10 9.31 16.96
CA PRO A 10 -27.25 9.36 16.04
C PRO A 10 -27.43 10.74 15.39
N GLY A 11 -27.07 11.81 16.12
CA GLY A 11 -27.22 13.20 15.69
C GLY A 11 -26.42 13.58 14.43
N LEU A 12 -25.37 12.82 14.07
CA LEU A 12 -24.61 13.07 12.82
C LEU A 12 -25.50 13.03 11.58
N ALA A 13 -26.53 12.19 11.60
CA ALA A 13 -27.49 12.04 10.51
C ALA A 13 -28.23 13.34 10.18
N ARG A 14 -28.30 14.30 11.11
CA ARG A 14 -29.03 15.57 10.93
C ARG A 14 -28.17 16.70 10.36
N LEU A 15 -26.87 16.47 10.13
CA LEU A 15 -25.96 17.50 9.63
C LEU A 15 -26.15 17.69 8.12
N PRO A 16 -26.77 18.81 7.66
CA PRO A 16 -27.19 18.95 6.27
C PRO A 16 -26.03 19.17 5.29
N ALA A 17 -24.89 19.68 5.78
CA ALA A 17 -23.70 19.99 4.98
C ALA A 17 -22.62 18.89 5.05
N LEU A 18 -22.85 17.79 5.79
CA LEU A 18 -21.85 16.74 5.92
C LEU A 18 -21.79 15.92 4.62
N THR A 19 -20.68 16.05 3.91
CA THR A 19 -20.44 15.36 2.62
C THR A 19 -19.55 14.12 2.77
N HIS A 20 -18.66 14.10 3.76
CA HIS A 20 -17.72 13.00 3.99
C HIS A 20 -17.68 12.66 5.47
N LEU A 21 -17.83 11.37 5.80
CA LEU A 21 -17.73 10.84 7.14
C LEU A 21 -16.81 9.61 7.12
N GLU A 22 -15.65 9.75 7.72
CA GLU A 22 -14.66 8.69 7.88
C GLU A 22 -14.37 8.52 9.38
N ILE A 23 -14.48 7.29 9.85
CA ILE A 23 -14.19 6.88 11.22
C ILE A 23 -13.17 5.76 11.12
N GLU A 24 -12.00 5.97 11.70
CA GLU A 24 -10.88 5.04 11.67
C GLU A 24 -10.29 4.89 13.07
N ALA A 25 -9.80 3.68 13.38
CA ALA A 25 -9.08 3.36 14.62
C ALA A 25 -9.88 3.51 15.94
N CYS A 26 -11.20 3.65 15.88
CA CYS A 26 -12.06 3.52 17.07
C CYS A 26 -12.37 2.05 17.36
N ASP A 27 -12.49 1.68 18.64
CA ASP A 27 -13.14 0.43 19.03
C ASP A 27 -14.62 0.72 19.30
N LEU A 28 -15.47 0.38 18.33
CA LEU A 28 -16.91 0.54 18.44
C LEU A 28 -17.59 -0.74 18.95
N SER A 29 -16.87 -1.69 19.58
CA SER A 29 -17.47 -2.94 20.08
C SER A 29 -18.62 -2.74 21.08
N SER A 30 -18.67 -1.59 21.76
CA SER A 30 -19.77 -1.20 22.66
C SER A 30 -20.86 -0.35 22.00
N SER A 31 -20.70 0.02 20.72
CA SER A 31 -21.61 0.90 19.99
C SER A 31 -22.03 0.29 18.66
N SER A 32 -23.33 0.10 18.47
CA SER A 32 -23.85 -0.24 17.14
C SER A 32 -23.81 0.97 16.21
N ILE A 33 -23.89 0.68 14.90
CA ILE A 33 -24.19 1.71 13.90
C ILE A 33 -25.63 2.18 14.15
N PRO A 34 -25.88 3.49 14.39
CA PRO A 34 -27.20 3.97 14.79
C PRO A 34 -28.26 3.70 13.72
N ALA A 35 -29.43 3.22 14.12
CA ALA A 35 -30.53 2.96 13.20
C ALA A 35 -31.06 4.25 12.55
N GLU A 36 -30.88 5.39 13.22
CA GLU A 36 -31.23 6.73 12.75
C GLU A 36 -30.48 7.10 11.47
N TRP A 37 -29.30 6.54 11.23
CA TRP A 37 -28.51 6.79 10.02
C TRP A 37 -29.17 6.23 8.76
N GLY A 38 -30.08 5.28 8.92
CA GLY A 38 -30.87 4.70 7.84
C GLY A 38 -32.29 5.27 7.70
N GLN A 39 -32.68 6.26 8.51
CA GLN A 39 -34.03 6.84 8.48
C GLN A 39 -34.18 7.92 7.40
N PRO A 40 -35.38 8.15 6.84
CA PRO A 40 -35.62 9.20 5.85
C PRO A 40 -35.14 10.57 6.33
N GLY A 41 -34.42 11.29 5.48
CA GLY A 41 -33.82 12.60 5.80
C GLY A 41 -32.45 12.52 6.48
N ALA A 42 -31.97 11.33 6.85
CA ALA A 42 -30.60 11.15 7.34
C ALA A 42 -29.58 11.43 6.23
N PHE A 43 -28.56 12.23 6.56
CA PHE A 43 -27.39 12.51 5.73
C PHE A 43 -27.74 12.98 4.30
N PRO A 44 -28.42 14.14 4.15
CA PRO A 44 -28.95 14.57 2.85
C PRO A 44 -27.85 14.87 1.82
N ALA A 45 -26.64 15.24 2.26
CA ALA A 45 -25.52 15.59 1.38
C ALA A 45 -24.33 14.61 1.42
N LEU A 46 -24.40 13.53 2.21
CA LEU A 46 -23.28 12.64 2.42
C LEU A 46 -22.99 11.82 1.16
N THR A 47 -21.79 11.98 0.61
CA THR A 47 -21.31 11.27 -0.59
C THR A 47 -20.42 10.08 -0.25
N GLU A 48 -19.71 10.13 0.88
CA GLU A 48 -18.78 9.08 1.30
C GLU A 48 -18.96 8.76 2.79
N LEU A 49 -19.17 7.47 3.08
CA LEU A 49 -19.23 6.93 4.44
C LEU A 49 -18.24 5.77 4.57
N LYS A 50 -17.24 5.95 5.44
CA LYS A 50 -16.22 4.93 5.73
C LYS A 50 -16.17 4.66 7.23
N LEU A 51 -16.38 3.40 7.61
CA LEU A 51 -16.37 2.94 8.98
C LEU A 51 -15.33 1.82 9.13
N ARG A 52 -14.18 2.13 9.71
CA ARG A 52 -13.09 1.20 10.00
C ARG A 52 -12.89 1.09 11.50
N SER A 53 -13.21 -0.07 12.08
CA SER A 53 -13.27 -0.25 13.54
C SER A 53 -12.75 -1.62 13.99
N ARG A 54 -12.23 -1.78 15.21
CA ARG A 54 -11.86 -3.11 15.73
C ARG A 54 -13.05 -4.05 15.97
N GLY A 55 -14.23 -3.45 16.13
CA GLY A 55 -15.49 -4.12 16.41
C GLY A 55 -16.66 -3.16 16.25
N PHE A 56 -17.84 -3.68 16.02
CA PHE A 56 -19.08 -2.92 16.15
C PHE A 56 -19.96 -3.59 17.20
N GLY A 57 -20.65 -2.79 18.00
CA GLY A 57 -21.65 -3.27 18.93
C GLY A 57 -22.89 -3.77 18.19
N GLY A 58 -23.66 -4.62 18.87
CA GLY A 58 -24.82 -5.27 18.27
C GLY A 58 -24.45 -6.48 17.40
N SER A 59 -25.40 -6.93 16.59
CA SER A 59 -25.26 -8.15 15.78
C SER A 59 -25.63 -7.97 14.31
N GLN A 60 -26.10 -6.79 13.90
CA GLN A 60 -26.64 -6.54 12.56
C GLN A 60 -26.23 -5.16 12.04
N LEU A 61 -26.16 -5.05 10.72
CA LEU A 61 -26.11 -3.77 10.02
C LEU A 61 -27.51 -3.12 10.00
N PRO A 62 -27.63 -1.79 10.18
CA PRO A 62 -28.93 -1.13 10.19
C PRO A 62 -29.59 -1.16 8.81
N ALA A 63 -30.92 -1.25 8.80
CA ALA A 63 -31.70 -1.07 7.58
C ALA A 63 -31.58 0.38 7.08
N VAL A 64 -31.63 0.56 5.76
CA VAL A 64 -31.71 1.87 5.12
C VAL A 64 -33.06 1.98 4.42
N PHE A 65 -33.80 3.04 4.71
CA PHE A 65 -35.12 3.31 4.14
C PHE A 65 -35.04 4.36 3.01
N PRO A 66 -35.99 4.38 2.07
CA PRO A 66 -36.04 5.41 1.03
C PRO A 66 -35.96 6.83 1.60
N GLY A 67 -35.16 7.68 0.97
CA GLY A 67 -34.91 9.05 1.41
C GLY A 67 -33.79 9.21 2.46
N ALA A 68 -33.20 8.14 2.96
CA ALA A 68 -31.94 8.17 3.70
C ALA A 68 -30.74 8.13 2.73
N LEU A 69 -29.66 8.83 3.07
CA LEU A 69 -28.38 8.79 2.32
C LEU A 69 -28.53 8.99 0.79
N PRO A 70 -29.34 9.96 0.31
CA PRO A 70 -29.70 10.06 -1.10
C PRO A 70 -28.51 10.36 -2.03
N ALA A 71 -27.45 10.99 -1.51
CA ALA A 71 -26.25 11.37 -2.24
C ALA A 71 -25.10 10.36 -2.12
N LEU A 72 -25.25 9.28 -1.33
CA LEU A 72 -24.15 8.38 -0.97
C LEU A 72 -23.64 7.63 -2.21
N ARG A 73 -22.35 7.76 -2.49
CA ARG A 73 -21.65 7.14 -3.62
C ARG A 73 -20.74 6.01 -3.19
N LEU A 74 -20.13 6.13 -2.02
CA LEU A 74 -19.23 5.13 -1.44
C LEU A 74 -19.70 4.78 -0.03
N LEU A 75 -19.90 3.48 0.20
CA LEU A 75 -20.09 2.90 1.52
C LEU A 75 -18.99 1.87 1.77
N GLU A 76 -18.19 2.09 2.80
CA GLU A 76 -17.15 1.18 3.25
C GLU A 76 -17.35 0.86 4.73
N ILE A 77 -17.41 -0.43 5.05
CA ILE A 77 -17.45 -0.91 6.43
C ILE A 77 -16.45 -2.07 6.54
N SER A 78 -15.42 -1.88 7.34
CA SER A 78 -14.35 -2.85 7.54
C SER A 78 -14.05 -2.99 9.02
N LEU A 79 -13.72 -4.20 9.49
CA LEU A 79 -13.09 -4.32 10.79
C LEU A 79 -11.57 -4.30 10.67
N THR A 80 -10.92 -3.95 11.76
CA THR A 80 -9.47 -3.91 11.87
C THR A 80 -9.06 -4.86 13.00
N GLY A 81 -8.91 -6.15 12.70
CA GLY A 81 -8.36 -7.17 13.60
C GLY A 81 -9.34 -8.21 14.15
N ASN A 82 -8.80 -9.21 14.85
CA ASN A 82 -9.47 -10.49 15.12
C ASN A 82 -10.50 -10.52 16.27
N ALA A 83 -10.93 -9.36 16.80
CA ALA A 83 -11.48 -9.28 18.15
C ALA A 83 -12.99 -8.99 18.27
N SER A 84 -13.79 -9.09 17.22
CA SER A 84 -15.24 -8.85 17.35
C SER A 84 -16.10 -10.11 17.13
N GLY A 85 -17.08 -10.31 18.01
CA GLY A 85 -18.20 -11.24 17.79
C GLY A 85 -19.22 -10.72 16.78
N PHE A 86 -18.94 -9.59 16.12
CA PHE A 86 -19.84 -8.93 15.19
C PHE A 86 -19.88 -9.67 13.85
N ARG A 87 -20.88 -10.53 13.68
CA ARG A 87 -21.10 -11.33 12.46
C ARG A 87 -22.42 -10.93 11.80
N PRO A 88 -22.50 -9.76 11.16
CA PRO A 88 -23.76 -9.25 10.64
C PRO A 88 -24.25 -10.04 9.44
N SER A 89 -25.57 -10.11 9.28
CA SER A 89 -26.16 -10.46 7.99
C SER A 89 -26.22 -9.22 7.09
N LEU A 90 -26.15 -9.44 5.78
CA LEU A 90 -26.33 -8.38 4.80
C LEU A 90 -27.82 -7.99 4.73
N PRO A 91 -28.20 -6.73 4.99
CA PRO A 91 -29.60 -6.34 4.99
C PRO A 91 -30.21 -6.44 3.58
N PRO A 92 -31.26 -7.26 3.35
CA PRO A 92 -31.88 -7.37 2.03
C PRO A 92 -32.46 -6.05 1.52
N SER A 93 -32.89 -5.17 2.45
CA SER A 93 -33.51 -3.88 2.16
C SER A 93 -32.59 -2.93 1.40
N TRP A 94 -31.27 -2.99 1.59
CA TRP A 94 -30.31 -2.05 0.99
C TRP A 94 -30.38 -2.00 -0.54
N GLY A 95 -30.74 -3.11 -1.18
CA GLY A 95 -30.91 -3.18 -2.63
C GLY A 95 -32.26 -3.74 -3.06
N ALA A 96 -33.27 -3.77 -2.19
CA ALA A 96 -34.58 -4.32 -2.54
C ALA A 96 -35.36 -3.44 -3.52
N ARG A 97 -35.07 -2.13 -3.57
CA ARG A 97 -35.76 -1.14 -4.41
C ARG A 97 -34.77 -0.08 -4.91
N PRO A 98 -35.00 0.54 -6.08
CA PRO A 98 -34.08 1.51 -6.68
C PRO A 98 -34.05 2.87 -5.98
N ASP A 99 -35.04 3.18 -5.16
CA ASP A 99 -35.10 4.38 -4.33
C ASP A 99 -34.33 4.25 -3.00
N VAL A 100 -33.82 3.05 -2.69
CA VAL A 100 -32.92 2.80 -1.56
C VAL A 100 -31.48 2.90 -2.06
N LEU A 101 -30.70 3.84 -1.49
CA LEU A 101 -29.31 4.13 -1.89
C LEU A 101 -29.14 4.41 -3.41
N PRO A 102 -29.94 5.31 -4.01
CA PRO A 102 -30.01 5.50 -5.48
C PRO A 102 -28.69 5.97 -6.12
N SER A 103 -27.84 6.65 -5.34
CA SER A 103 -26.57 7.21 -5.81
C SER A 103 -25.38 6.28 -5.62
N LEU A 104 -25.56 5.10 -5.00
CA LEU A 104 -24.45 4.24 -4.62
C LEU A 104 -23.70 3.74 -5.86
N ARG A 105 -22.38 3.84 -5.82
CA ARG A 105 -21.46 3.40 -6.90
C ARG A 105 -20.45 2.37 -6.41
N GLN A 106 -20.07 2.43 -5.14
CA GLN A 106 -19.10 1.52 -4.54
C GLN A 106 -19.61 1.04 -3.18
N LEU A 107 -19.61 -0.28 -3.00
CA LEU A 107 -19.94 -0.94 -1.74
C LEU A 107 -18.79 -1.88 -1.37
N VAL A 108 -18.14 -1.60 -0.24
CA VAL A 108 -17.03 -2.37 0.29
C VAL A 108 -17.37 -2.83 1.69
N LEU A 109 -17.47 -4.14 1.90
CA LEU A 109 -17.73 -4.75 3.19
C LEU A 109 -16.67 -5.81 3.47
N GLN A 110 -15.77 -5.51 4.39
CA GLN A 110 -14.77 -6.46 4.90
C GLN A 110 -15.21 -6.85 6.30
N LEU A 111 -16.10 -7.83 6.39
CA LEU A 111 -16.80 -8.21 7.62
C LEU A 111 -16.94 -9.73 7.66
N PRO A 112 -16.87 -10.39 8.84
CA PRO A 112 -17.16 -11.81 8.98
C PRO A 112 -18.67 -12.04 8.87
N LEU A 113 -19.19 -11.94 7.64
CA LEU A 113 -20.62 -11.98 7.34
C LEU A 113 -21.25 -13.28 7.86
N ALA A 114 -22.53 -13.19 8.24
CA ALA A 114 -23.40 -14.33 8.55
C ALA A 114 -24.55 -14.41 7.52
N GLY A 115 -25.16 -15.59 7.38
CA GLY A 115 -26.31 -15.79 6.50
C GLY A 115 -26.01 -15.67 4.99
N PRO A 116 -27.06 -15.77 4.15
CA PRO A 116 -26.94 -15.80 2.69
C PRO A 116 -26.66 -14.43 2.06
N LEU A 117 -26.17 -14.43 0.82
CA LEU A 117 -26.14 -13.23 -0.02
C LEU A 117 -27.58 -12.86 -0.43
N PRO A 118 -28.04 -11.60 -0.26
CA PRO A 118 -29.45 -11.26 -0.50
C PRO A 118 -29.81 -11.23 -1.99
N PRO A 119 -30.68 -12.13 -2.50
CA PRO A 119 -31.14 -12.04 -3.90
C PRO A 119 -31.91 -10.74 -4.17
N GLN A 120 -32.51 -10.13 -3.14
CA GLN A 120 -33.28 -8.89 -3.23
C GLN A 120 -32.44 -7.72 -3.73
N TRP A 121 -31.12 -7.74 -3.52
CA TRP A 121 -30.21 -6.68 -4.00
C TRP A 121 -30.25 -6.45 -5.51
N ALA A 122 -30.77 -7.42 -6.26
CA ALA A 122 -31.02 -7.29 -7.68
C ALA A 122 -32.06 -6.20 -8.04
N GLY A 123 -32.87 -5.73 -7.08
CA GLY A 123 -33.93 -4.75 -7.34
C GLY A 123 -33.50 -3.29 -7.30
N GLY A 124 -32.36 -2.97 -6.66
CA GLY A 124 -32.05 -1.60 -6.24
C GLY A 124 -30.70 -1.06 -6.69
N PHE A 125 -29.69 -1.91 -6.87
CA PHE A 125 -28.32 -1.49 -7.15
C PHE A 125 -28.01 -1.28 -8.64
N ALA A 126 -28.95 -0.68 -9.38
CA ALA A 126 -28.82 -0.45 -10.82
C ALA A 126 -27.57 0.38 -11.20
N GLY A 127 -27.15 1.31 -10.32
CA GLY A 127 -26.00 2.19 -10.54
C GLY A 127 -24.68 1.71 -9.93
N LEU A 128 -24.66 0.58 -9.22
CA LEU A 128 -23.47 0.10 -8.51
C LEU A 128 -22.40 -0.35 -9.51
N ARG A 129 -21.16 0.13 -9.34
CA ARG A 129 -20.02 -0.15 -10.21
C ARG A 129 -19.02 -1.11 -9.58
N MET A 130 -18.91 -1.09 -8.26
CA MET A 130 -18.01 -1.96 -7.49
C MET A 130 -18.74 -2.56 -6.31
N LEU A 131 -18.67 -3.89 -6.20
CA LEU A 131 -19.12 -4.66 -5.07
C LEU A 131 -17.96 -5.50 -4.56
N TRP A 132 -17.51 -5.23 -3.34
CA TRP A 132 -16.46 -5.98 -2.67
C TRP A 132 -16.98 -6.49 -1.33
N LEU A 133 -17.09 -7.82 -1.21
CA LEU A 133 -17.45 -8.53 0.02
C LEU A 133 -16.32 -9.51 0.38
N SER A 134 -15.85 -9.50 1.63
CA SER A 134 -14.83 -10.44 2.13
C SER A 134 -15.02 -10.75 3.62
N SER A 135 -14.85 -12.01 4.03
CA SER A 135 -14.71 -12.41 5.45
C SER A 135 -13.24 -12.22 5.86
N GLU A 136 -12.97 -11.54 6.97
CA GLU A 136 -11.68 -10.88 7.21
C GLU A 136 -10.43 -11.75 7.42
N ASP A 137 -9.31 -11.26 6.87
CA ASP A 137 -8.12 -10.72 7.56
C ASP A 137 -7.23 -10.12 6.43
N ALA A 138 -7.54 -8.89 6.02
CA ALA A 138 -6.76 -8.15 5.03
C ALA A 138 -6.13 -6.96 5.75
N ALA A 139 -4.89 -7.14 6.21
CA ALA A 139 -4.04 -6.02 6.55
C ALA A 139 -3.70 -5.27 5.25
N GLY A 140 -4.49 -4.26 4.91
CA GLY A 140 -4.21 -3.31 3.82
C GLY A 140 -5.16 -3.38 2.62
N ASP A 141 -5.03 -2.38 1.74
CA ASP A 141 -5.86 -2.09 0.56
C ASP A 141 -5.75 -3.15 -0.58
N GLY A 142 -5.46 -4.41 -0.26
CA GLY A 142 -5.29 -5.52 -1.19
C GLY A 142 -6.30 -6.64 -0.98
N ALA A 143 -6.36 -7.55 -1.96
CA ALA A 143 -7.06 -8.84 -1.84
C ALA A 143 -6.62 -9.56 -0.54
N PRO A 144 -7.51 -10.29 0.13
CA PRO A 144 -7.21 -10.91 1.42
C PRO A 144 -5.96 -11.80 1.34
N GLY A 145 -5.17 -11.81 2.42
CA GLY A 145 -3.97 -12.64 2.50
C GLY A 145 -4.32 -14.11 2.29
N LEU A 146 -3.70 -14.74 1.29
CA LEU A 146 -3.99 -16.13 0.88
C LEU A 146 -3.95 -17.12 2.07
N ASP A 147 -3.14 -16.83 3.09
CA ASP A 147 -2.98 -17.67 4.29
C ASP A 147 -4.13 -17.54 5.29
N SER A 148 -4.76 -16.37 5.40
CA SER A 148 -5.95 -16.18 6.26
C SER A 148 -7.17 -16.88 5.67
N CYS A 149 -7.33 -16.80 4.36
CA CYS A 149 -8.41 -17.51 3.67
C CYS A 149 -8.21 -19.03 3.66
N ARG A 150 -6.97 -19.52 3.55
CA ARG A 150 -6.64 -20.95 3.77
C ARG A 150 -6.98 -21.41 5.17
N ARG A 151 -6.66 -20.62 6.21
CA ARG A 151 -7.01 -20.93 7.61
C ARG A 151 -8.53 -21.04 7.79
N ILE A 152 -9.29 -20.05 7.33
CA ILE A 152 -10.76 -20.06 7.42
C ILE A 152 -11.35 -21.28 6.69
N ALA A 153 -10.85 -21.56 5.47
CA ALA A 153 -11.30 -22.71 4.68
C ALA A 153 -10.95 -24.06 5.33
N SER A 154 -9.83 -24.13 6.07
CA SER A 154 -9.40 -25.34 6.79
C SER A 154 -10.14 -25.57 8.11
N THR A 155 -10.65 -24.50 8.75
CA THR A 155 -11.41 -24.58 10.01
C THR A 155 -12.91 -24.77 9.83
N ALA A 156 -13.43 -24.60 8.61
CA ALA A 156 -14.85 -24.76 8.33
C ALA A 156 -15.20 -26.23 8.04
N ASP A 157 -15.38 -27.02 9.11
CA ASP A 157 -15.90 -28.41 9.08
C ASP A 157 -17.41 -28.48 8.71
N GLY A 158 -17.90 -27.55 7.89
CA GLY A 158 -19.33 -27.39 7.57
C GLY A 158 -19.61 -27.21 6.09
N GLN A 159 -20.81 -27.63 5.66
CA GLN A 159 -21.38 -27.34 4.34
C GLN A 159 -21.27 -25.84 4.01
N PRO A 160 -21.02 -25.46 2.73
CA PRO A 160 -20.90 -24.05 2.35
C PRO A 160 -22.15 -23.27 2.75
N ALA A 161 -21.96 -22.21 3.54
CA ALA A 161 -23.06 -21.45 4.15
C ALA A 161 -23.78 -20.51 3.15
N ARG A 162 -23.19 -20.26 1.96
CA ARG A 162 -23.68 -19.29 0.97
C ARG A 162 -23.73 -19.85 -0.44
N ARG A 163 -24.64 -19.32 -1.25
CA ARG A 163 -24.73 -19.56 -2.69
C ARG A 163 -24.77 -18.22 -3.43
N LEU A 164 -24.27 -18.21 -4.66
CA LEU A 164 -24.35 -17.05 -5.55
C LEU A 164 -25.81 -16.84 -6.01
N PRO A 165 -26.41 -15.66 -5.81
CA PRO A 165 -27.78 -15.41 -6.25
C PRO A 165 -27.86 -15.26 -7.78
N ALA A 166 -28.59 -16.14 -8.45
CA ALA A 166 -28.80 -16.04 -9.91
C ALA A 166 -29.45 -14.71 -10.31
N ALA A 167 -30.35 -14.17 -9.49
CA ALA A 167 -31.02 -12.89 -9.71
C ALA A 167 -30.07 -11.69 -9.86
N TRP A 168 -28.84 -11.76 -9.31
CA TRP A 168 -27.87 -10.67 -9.45
C TRP A 168 -27.43 -10.46 -10.91
N ALA A 169 -27.54 -11.47 -11.78
CA ALA A 169 -27.14 -11.36 -13.18
C ALA A 169 -27.80 -10.18 -13.91
N SER A 170 -29.09 -9.94 -13.69
CA SER A 170 -29.83 -8.83 -14.32
C SER A 170 -29.93 -7.59 -13.43
N GLY A 171 -29.73 -7.74 -12.12
CA GLY A 171 -29.94 -6.66 -11.14
C GLY A 171 -28.80 -5.65 -11.00
N PHE A 172 -27.63 -5.94 -11.58
CA PHE A 172 -26.43 -5.12 -11.48
C PHE A 172 -25.90 -4.70 -12.86
N PRO A 173 -26.67 -3.95 -13.66
CA PRO A 173 -26.33 -3.61 -15.04
C PRO A 173 -25.08 -2.73 -15.18
N ALA A 174 -24.75 -1.92 -14.17
CA ALA A 174 -23.58 -1.02 -14.19
C ALA A 174 -22.32 -1.60 -13.52
N LEU A 175 -22.37 -2.84 -13.02
CA LEU A 175 -21.30 -3.42 -12.21
C LEU A 175 -20.08 -3.75 -13.08
N GLN A 176 -18.94 -3.20 -12.70
CA GLN A 176 -17.65 -3.36 -13.39
C GLN A 176 -16.71 -4.27 -12.60
N HIS A 177 -16.76 -4.21 -11.27
CA HIS A 177 -15.88 -4.99 -10.39
C HIS A 177 -16.71 -5.75 -9.36
N LEU A 178 -16.63 -7.08 -9.41
CA LEU A 178 -17.24 -8.00 -8.46
C LEU A 178 -16.14 -8.78 -7.74
N GLU A 179 -16.06 -8.61 -6.42
CA GLU A 179 -15.12 -9.32 -5.56
C GLU A 179 -15.86 -9.96 -4.39
N LEU A 180 -15.86 -11.30 -4.33
CA LEU A 180 -16.54 -12.10 -3.32
C LEU A 180 -15.57 -13.14 -2.73
N ASN A 181 -14.44 -12.68 -2.23
CA ASN A 181 -13.36 -13.56 -1.77
C ASN A 181 -13.60 -14.06 -0.33
N CYS A 182 -13.26 -15.32 -0.06
CA CYS A 182 -13.23 -15.85 1.32
C CYS A 182 -14.58 -15.80 2.05
N LEU A 183 -15.69 -16.08 1.35
CA LEU A 183 -17.05 -15.97 1.90
C LEU A 183 -17.72 -17.33 2.17
N SER A 184 -16.96 -18.43 2.04
CA SER A 184 -17.47 -19.81 2.15
C SER A 184 -18.65 -20.05 1.18
N ILE A 185 -18.58 -19.47 -0.02
CA ILE A 185 -19.61 -19.64 -1.05
C ILE A 185 -19.44 -21.01 -1.70
N GLY A 186 -20.51 -21.78 -1.82
CA GLY A 186 -20.52 -23.06 -2.55
C GLY A 186 -21.60 -23.12 -3.61
N GLY A 187 -21.82 -24.33 -4.13
CA GLY A 187 -22.63 -24.54 -5.33
C GLY A 187 -21.87 -24.16 -6.59
N THR A 188 -22.58 -24.07 -7.72
CA THR A 188 -21.98 -23.75 -9.02
C THR A 188 -22.05 -22.25 -9.34
N LEU A 189 -21.23 -21.80 -10.29
CA LEU A 189 -21.48 -20.53 -10.97
C LEU A 189 -22.88 -20.57 -11.60
N PRO A 190 -23.79 -19.61 -11.31
CA PRO A 190 -25.12 -19.60 -11.89
C PRO A 190 -25.06 -19.49 -13.42
N GLU A 191 -25.92 -20.22 -14.12
CA GLU A 191 -25.98 -20.15 -15.59
C GLU A 191 -26.27 -18.72 -16.08
N ALA A 192 -27.16 -17.99 -15.40
CA ALA A 192 -27.45 -16.59 -15.70
C ALA A 192 -26.22 -15.68 -15.58
N TRP A 193 -25.28 -16.00 -14.69
CA TRP A 193 -24.00 -15.28 -14.59
C TRP A 193 -23.10 -15.63 -15.77
N ALA A 194 -23.08 -16.89 -16.21
CA ALA A 194 -22.28 -17.31 -17.35
C ALA A 194 -22.84 -16.83 -18.71
N ALA A 195 -24.16 -16.66 -18.80
CA ALA A 195 -24.91 -16.34 -20.01
C ALA A 195 -25.08 -14.82 -20.27
N GLY A 196 -24.17 -13.99 -19.74
CA GLY A 196 -24.13 -12.54 -20.03
C GLY A 196 -24.80 -11.65 -18.99
N GLY A 197 -24.98 -12.15 -17.76
CA GLY A 197 -25.28 -11.30 -16.61
C GLY A 197 -24.20 -10.24 -16.37
N PHE A 198 -24.49 -9.16 -15.65
CA PHE A 198 -23.53 -8.08 -15.40
C PHE A 198 -22.90 -7.53 -16.72
N PRO A 199 -23.69 -6.90 -17.60
CA PRO A 199 -23.25 -6.52 -18.96
C PRO A 199 -22.05 -5.56 -19.00
N ALA A 200 -21.73 -4.86 -17.90
CA ALA A 200 -20.58 -3.97 -17.78
C ALA A 200 -19.36 -4.61 -17.08
N LEU A 201 -19.39 -5.91 -16.77
CA LEU A 201 -18.40 -6.55 -15.91
C LEU A 201 -17.01 -6.59 -16.55
N GLN A 202 -16.02 -6.10 -15.80
CA GLN A 202 -14.61 -6.06 -16.20
C GLN A 202 -13.73 -6.98 -15.34
N THR A 203 -14.12 -7.18 -14.08
CA THR A 203 -13.37 -7.97 -13.11
C THR A 203 -14.32 -8.85 -12.30
N MET A 204 -14.05 -10.15 -12.29
CA MET A 204 -14.72 -11.14 -11.45
C MET A 204 -13.67 -11.87 -10.60
N ARG A 205 -13.73 -11.69 -9.28
CA ARG A 205 -12.89 -12.39 -8.30
C ARG A 205 -13.74 -13.15 -7.30
N LEU A 206 -13.61 -14.47 -7.31
CA LEU A 206 -14.36 -15.39 -6.45
C LEU A 206 -13.41 -16.37 -5.74
N ALA A 207 -12.19 -15.93 -5.45
CA ALA A 207 -11.14 -16.78 -4.90
C ALA A 207 -11.44 -17.23 -3.48
N PHE A 208 -10.87 -18.37 -3.08
CA PHE A 208 -10.97 -18.95 -1.74
C PHE A 208 -12.41 -19.20 -1.29
N ASN A 209 -13.16 -19.89 -2.13
CA ASN A 209 -14.51 -20.34 -1.83
C ASN A 209 -14.61 -21.85 -2.05
N TYR A 210 -15.83 -22.39 -1.97
CA TYR A 210 -16.15 -23.79 -2.23
C TYR A 210 -16.95 -23.95 -3.53
N ILE A 211 -16.79 -23.04 -4.49
CA ILE A 211 -17.53 -23.07 -5.76
C ILE A 211 -17.11 -24.33 -6.52
N SER A 212 -18.09 -25.10 -6.97
CA SER A 212 -17.90 -26.36 -7.68
C SER A 212 -18.52 -26.33 -9.08
N GLY A 213 -18.44 -27.45 -9.80
CA GLY A 213 -18.90 -27.55 -11.18
C GLY A 213 -17.79 -27.18 -12.18
N ILE A 214 -18.19 -27.02 -13.44
CA ILE A 214 -17.26 -26.78 -14.55
C ILE A 214 -17.05 -25.30 -14.82
N LEU A 215 -15.93 -24.97 -15.46
CA LEU A 215 -15.70 -23.64 -16.04
C LEU A 215 -16.68 -23.39 -17.18
N PRO A 216 -17.53 -22.34 -17.15
CA PRO A 216 -18.47 -22.07 -18.22
C PRO A 216 -17.72 -21.68 -19.50
N PRO A 217 -17.91 -22.38 -20.63
CA PRO A 217 -17.10 -22.17 -21.84
C PRO A 217 -17.30 -20.78 -22.46
N HIS A 218 -18.53 -20.28 -22.43
CA HIS A 218 -18.91 -19.03 -23.10
C HIS A 218 -18.79 -17.78 -22.22
N ILE A 219 -18.17 -17.86 -21.03
CA ILE A 219 -18.14 -16.72 -20.10
C ILE A 219 -17.49 -15.49 -20.74
N PHE A 220 -16.41 -15.63 -21.51
CA PHE A 220 -15.75 -14.49 -22.15
C PHE A 220 -16.49 -13.99 -23.38
N SER A 221 -17.15 -14.87 -24.14
CA SER A 221 -17.98 -14.44 -25.28
C SER A 221 -19.25 -13.73 -24.82
N ALA A 222 -19.80 -14.12 -23.67
CA ALA A 222 -20.96 -13.50 -23.06
C ALA A 222 -20.64 -12.18 -22.33
N HIS A 223 -19.39 -11.96 -21.91
CA HIS A 223 -18.93 -10.74 -21.21
C HIS A 223 -17.79 -10.06 -21.97
N PRO A 224 -18.08 -9.23 -22.98
CA PRO A 224 -17.07 -8.66 -23.88
C PRO A 224 -16.09 -7.69 -23.20
N PHE A 225 -16.42 -7.19 -22.00
CA PHE A 225 -15.58 -6.29 -21.22
C PHE A 225 -14.77 -7.01 -20.13
N LEU A 226 -14.96 -8.32 -19.93
CA LEU A 226 -14.29 -9.07 -18.88
C LEU A 226 -12.79 -9.20 -19.18
N THR A 227 -11.96 -8.59 -18.33
CA THR A 227 -10.49 -8.56 -18.46
C THR A 227 -9.78 -9.36 -17.38
N THR A 228 -10.43 -9.57 -16.23
CA THR A 228 -9.85 -10.30 -15.10
C THR A 228 -10.85 -11.33 -14.60
N LEU A 229 -10.44 -12.59 -14.60
CA LEU A 229 -11.17 -13.71 -14.01
C LEU A 229 -10.24 -14.45 -13.04
N GLU A 230 -10.55 -14.37 -11.74
CA GLU A 230 -9.80 -15.04 -10.67
C GLU A 230 -10.74 -15.97 -9.90
N LEU A 231 -10.49 -17.27 -10.01
CA LEU A 231 -11.27 -18.36 -9.40
C LEU A 231 -10.39 -19.27 -8.54
N ASP A 232 -9.27 -18.74 -8.04
CA ASP A 232 -8.28 -19.51 -7.29
C ASP A 232 -8.88 -20.18 -6.04
N SER A 233 -8.36 -21.34 -5.65
CA SER A 233 -8.71 -22.05 -4.42
C SER A 233 -10.23 -22.28 -4.30
N ASN A 234 -10.79 -23.01 -5.27
CA ASN A 234 -12.19 -23.44 -5.31
C ASN A 234 -12.24 -24.96 -5.54
N ARG A 235 -13.43 -25.51 -5.81
CA ARG A 235 -13.68 -26.93 -6.12
C ARG A 235 -14.11 -27.13 -7.58
N LEU A 236 -13.67 -26.25 -8.48
CA LEU A 236 -14.02 -26.34 -9.91
C LEU A 236 -13.33 -27.56 -10.53
N SER A 237 -14.05 -28.26 -11.41
CA SER A 237 -13.58 -29.46 -12.09
C SER A 237 -13.80 -29.37 -13.60
N GLY A 238 -13.50 -30.45 -14.33
CA GLY A 238 -13.56 -30.46 -15.79
C GLY A 238 -12.29 -29.90 -16.41
N THR A 239 -12.38 -29.61 -17.71
CA THR A 239 -11.26 -29.11 -18.52
C THR A 239 -11.28 -27.58 -18.63
N VAL A 240 -10.12 -27.02 -18.95
CA VAL A 240 -10.02 -25.60 -19.32
C VAL A 240 -10.71 -25.39 -20.69
N PRO A 241 -11.69 -24.46 -20.82
CA PRO A 241 -12.42 -24.31 -22.07
C PRO A 241 -11.59 -23.75 -23.24
N ALA A 242 -11.74 -24.36 -24.42
CA ALA A 242 -11.07 -23.90 -25.64
C ALA A 242 -11.46 -22.46 -26.02
N ASP A 243 -12.73 -22.11 -25.85
CA ASP A 243 -13.32 -20.80 -26.16
C ASP A 243 -12.64 -19.62 -25.44
N TYR A 244 -11.96 -19.87 -24.32
CA TYR A 244 -11.27 -18.81 -23.58
C TYR A 244 -10.13 -18.18 -24.40
N GLY A 245 -9.59 -18.92 -25.37
CA GLY A 245 -8.58 -18.41 -26.30
C GLY A 245 -9.03 -17.17 -27.07
N ALA A 246 -10.32 -17.05 -27.40
CA ALA A 246 -10.85 -15.88 -28.10
C ALA A 246 -11.05 -14.63 -27.21
N SER A 247 -10.76 -14.75 -25.91
CA SER A 247 -11.01 -13.67 -24.94
C SER A 247 -10.04 -12.49 -25.06
N ARG A 248 -10.44 -11.35 -24.48
CA ARG A 248 -9.60 -10.17 -24.29
C ARG A 248 -9.04 -10.09 -22.86
N ALA A 249 -8.97 -11.24 -22.18
CA ALA A 249 -8.49 -11.32 -20.81
C ALA A 249 -7.05 -10.80 -20.69
N ARG A 250 -6.78 -10.09 -19.59
CA ARG A 250 -5.45 -9.69 -19.14
C ARG A 250 -4.94 -10.62 -18.03
N SER A 251 -5.83 -11.07 -17.15
CA SER A 251 -5.50 -11.96 -16.05
C SER A 251 -6.50 -13.11 -15.99
N LEU A 252 -5.99 -14.34 -16.07
CA LEU A 252 -6.75 -15.57 -15.86
C LEU A 252 -6.05 -16.40 -14.78
N SER A 253 -6.71 -16.55 -13.63
CA SER A 253 -6.15 -17.30 -12.50
C SER A 253 -7.13 -18.37 -12.04
N LEU A 254 -6.74 -19.64 -12.20
CA LEU A 254 -7.55 -20.83 -11.93
C LEU A 254 -6.86 -21.78 -10.95
N SER A 255 -5.95 -21.26 -10.14
CA SER A 255 -5.03 -22.06 -9.32
C SER A 255 -5.78 -22.81 -8.21
N GLY A 256 -5.29 -23.98 -7.78
CA GLY A 256 -5.81 -24.70 -6.63
C GLY A 256 -7.28 -25.10 -6.80
N ASN A 257 -7.60 -25.73 -7.92
CA ASN A 257 -8.91 -26.33 -8.20
C ASN A 257 -8.74 -27.84 -8.46
N ALA A 258 -9.79 -28.50 -8.94
CA ALA A 258 -9.78 -29.89 -9.39
C ALA A 258 -9.86 -30.00 -10.93
N LEU A 259 -9.25 -29.04 -11.65
CA LEU A 259 -9.23 -29.03 -13.11
C LEU A 259 -8.30 -30.14 -13.63
N HIS A 260 -8.66 -30.71 -14.78
CA HIS A 260 -7.92 -31.81 -15.40
C HIS A 260 -7.86 -31.69 -16.92
N GLY A 261 -7.13 -32.60 -17.58
CA GLY A 261 -6.98 -32.63 -19.04
C GLY A 261 -5.83 -31.75 -19.53
N GLN A 262 -5.85 -31.36 -20.81
CA GLN A 262 -4.76 -30.57 -21.40
C GLN A 262 -4.73 -29.13 -20.87
N ALA A 263 -3.55 -28.65 -20.46
CA ALA A 263 -3.33 -27.28 -19.99
C ALA A 263 -3.68 -26.22 -21.04
N PHE A 264 -3.36 -26.50 -22.30
CA PHE A 264 -3.53 -25.58 -23.42
C PHE A 264 -4.32 -26.26 -24.54
N PRO A 265 -5.64 -26.03 -24.62
CA PRO A 265 -6.44 -26.48 -25.76
C PRO A 265 -5.90 -25.96 -27.10
N ALA A 266 -6.10 -26.70 -28.19
CA ALA A 266 -5.58 -26.32 -29.52
C ALA A 266 -6.02 -24.91 -29.98
N ALA A 267 -7.17 -24.42 -29.53
CA ALA A 267 -7.66 -23.08 -29.79
C ALA A 267 -6.78 -21.99 -29.15
N TRP A 268 -6.14 -22.28 -28.01
CA TRP A 268 -5.25 -21.36 -27.32
C TRP A 268 -3.94 -21.15 -28.08
N SER A 269 -3.54 -22.10 -28.92
CA SER A 269 -2.36 -22.06 -29.78
C SER A 269 -2.58 -21.35 -31.12
N GLN A 270 -3.80 -20.92 -31.41
CA GLN A 270 -4.09 -20.19 -32.65
C GLN A 270 -3.55 -18.75 -32.57
N PRO A 271 -3.03 -18.20 -33.68
CA PRO A 271 -2.59 -16.81 -33.72
C PRO A 271 -3.70 -15.85 -33.29
N GLY A 272 -3.37 -14.94 -32.37
CA GLY A 272 -4.31 -13.96 -31.82
C GLY A 272 -5.15 -14.45 -30.63
N ALA A 273 -5.04 -15.72 -30.24
CA ALA A 273 -5.59 -16.18 -28.98
C ALA A 273 -4.97 -15.39 -27.82
N PHE A 274 -5.80 -14.93 -26.87
CA PHE A 274 -5.35 -14.23 -25.66
C PHE A 274 -4.36 -13.08 -25.93
N ALA A 275 -4.61 -12.27 -26.96
CA ALA A 275 -3.69 -11.22 -27.43
C ALA A 275 -3.28 -10.18 -26.35
N ARG A 276 -3.98 -10.11 -25.22
CA ARG A 276 -3.73 -9.16 -24.12
C ARG A 276 -3.41 -9.83 -22.78
N LEU A 277 -3.26 -11.17 -22.76
CA LEU A 277 -3.06 -11.92 -21.53
C LEU A 277 -1.67 -11.64 -20.97
N THR A 278 -1.62 -11.08 -19.77
CA THR A 278 -0.39 -10.79 -19.03
C THR A 278 -0.13 -11.81 -17.92
N LYS A 279 -1.17 -12.47 -17.41
CA LYS A 279 -1.06 -13.47 -16.35
C LYS A 279 -1.93 -14.68 -16.65
N LEU A 280 -1.32 -15.86 -16.60
CA LEU A 280 -1.99 -17.16 -16.63
C LEU A 280 -1.51 -18.00 -15.45
N SER A 281 -2.43 -18.45 -14.61
CA SER A 281 -2.13 -19.39 -13.52
C SER A 281 -3.05 -20.61 -13.56
N LEU A 282 -2.45 -21.78 -13.73
CA LEU A 282 -3.08 -23.10 -13.62
C LEU A 282 -2.51 -23.89 -12.42
N ALA A 283 -1.69 -23.24 -11.61
CA ALA A 283 -0.94 -23.83 -10.51
C ALA A 283 -1.80 -24.64 -9.54
N GLY A 284 -1.30 -25.75 -9.00
CA GLY A 284 -2.01 -26.54 -7.98
C GLY A 284 -3.21 -27.32 -8.51
N ASN A 285 -3.30 -27.54 -9.82
CA ASN A 285 -4.25 -28.47 -10.43
C ASN A 285 -3.49 -29.72 -10.87
N SER A 286 -3.38 -30.70 -9.96
CA SER A 286 -2.51 -31.87 -10.14
C SER A 286 -2.86 -32.79 -11.32
N GLN A 287 -4.05 -32.66 -11.90
CA GLN A 287 -4.51 -33.45 -13.05
C GLN A 287 -4.45 -32.69 -14.39
N ILE A 288 -3.93 -31.46 -14.41
CA ILE A 288 -3.63 -30.75 -15.65
C ILE A 288 -2.35 -31.34 -16.27
N THR A 289 -2.46 -31.75 -17.53
CA THR A 289 -1.45 -32.50 -18.30
C THR A 289 -1.09 -31.77 -19.59
N GLY A 290 -0.16 -32.31 -20.37
CA GLY A 290 0.31 -31.76 -21.63
C GLY A 290 1.66 -31.06 -21.50
N SER A 291 2.08 -30.38 -22.56
CA SER A 291 3.38 -29.73 -22.65
C SER A 291 3.26 -28.24 -22.97
N LEU A 292 4.35 -27.50 -22.74
CA LEU A 292 4.47 -26.12 -23.20
C LEU A 292 4.41 -26.05 -24.74
N PRO A 293 3.68 -25.08 -25.33
CA PRO A 293 3.58 -24.98 -26.77
C PRO A 293 4.91 -24.50 -27.38
N GLU A 294 5.30 -25.06 -28.52
CA GLU A 294 6.54 -24.65 -29.22
C GLU A 294 6.54 -23.16 -29.56
N GLN A 295 5.37 -22.58 -29.84
CA GLN A 295 5.16 -21.16 -30.01
C GLN A 295 4.24 -20.64 -28.92
N LEU A 296 4.63 -19.56 -28.23
CA LEU A 296 3.76 -18.94 -27.23
C LEU A 296 2.84 -17.96 -27.96
N PRO A 297 1.52 -18.24 -27.99
CA PRO A 297 0.56 -17.46 -28.78
C PRO A 297 0.18 -16.13 -28.08
N TRP A 298 0.69 -15.89 -26.86
CA TRP A 298 0.32 -14.77 -25.99
C TRP A 298 1.43 -13.71 -25.93
N PRO A 299 1.43 -12.70 -26.81
CA PRO A 299 2.55 -11.77 -26.96
C PRO A 299 2.71 -10.77 -25.79
N ALA A 300 1.75 -10.72 -24.87
CA ALA A 300 1.76 -9.81 -23.73
C ALA A 300 2.02 -10.55 -22.40
N ILE A 301 2.30 -11.86 -22.43
CA ILE A 301 2.41 -12.68 -21.22
C ILE A 301 3.61 -12.22 -20.38
N VAL A 302 3.38 -12.05 -19.08
CA VAL A 302 4.38 -11.63 -18.09
C VAL A 302 4.56 -12.72 -17.04
N GLU A 303 3.46 -13.31 -16.57
CA GLU A 303 3.43 -14.35 -15.54
C GLU A 303 2.76 -15.62 -16.07
N LEU A 304 3.49 -16.74 -16.04
CA LEU A 304 2.98 -18.07 -16.36
C LEU A 304 3.25 -19.02 -15.19
N HIS A 305 2.20 -19.40 -14.48
CA HIS A 305 2.31 -20.24 -13.28
C HIS A 305 1.66 -21.61 -13.52
N LEU A 306 2.48 -22.64 -13.57
CA LEU A 306 2.13 -24.03 -13.89
C LEU A 306 2.58 -25.02 -12.81
N ARG A 307 3.13 -24.53 -11.69
CA ARG A 307 3.58 -25.35 -10.57
C ARG A 307 2.51 -26.34 -10.09
N GLU A 308 2.93 -27.47 -9.53
CA GLU A 308 2.01 -28.47 -8.95
C GLU A 308 0.94 -28.94 -9.96
N THR A 309 1.36 -29.19 -11.21
CA THR A 309 0.54 -29.78 -12.29
C THR A 309 1.24 -31.02 -12.85
N ALA A 310 0.51 -31.89 -13.55
CA ALA A 310 1.05 -33.07 -14.23
C ALA A 310 1.53 -32.75 -15.67
N MET A 311 2.01 -31.53 -15.91
CA MET A 311 2.59 -31.14 -17.19
C MET A 311 3.98 -31.75 -17.38
N GLU A 312 4.32 -32.09 -18.62
CA GLU A 312 5.57 -32.77 -18.99
C GLU A 312 6.26 -32.07 -20.18
N GLY A 313 7.49 -32.48 -20.50
CA GLY A 313 8.23 -32.04 -21.68
C GLY A 313 9.42 -31.17 -21.33
N THR A 314 9.73 -30.17 -22.16
CA THR A 314 10.91 -29.29 -21.99
C THR A 314 10.52 -27.83 -22.18
N LEU A 315 11.39 -26.91 -21.73
CA LEU A 315 11.29 -25.49 -22.06
C LEU A 315 11.60 -25.28 -23.57
N PRO A 316 10.66 -24.82 -24.41
CA PRO A 316 10.86 -24.82 -25.85
C PRO A 316 11.93 -23.83 -26.32
N ALA A 317 12.99 -24.33 -26.96
CA ALA A 317 14.04 -23.49 -27.55
C ALA A 317 13.53 -22.56 -28.68
N ALA A 318 12.38 -22.90 -29.29
CA ALA A 318 11.71 -22.06 -30.28
C ALA A 318 11.25 -20.70 -29.72
N TRP A 319 11.12 -20.56 -28.39
CA TRP A 319 10.83 -19.29 -27.73
C TRP A 319 11.94 -18.25 -27.95
N CYS A 320 13.19 -18.70 -28.13
CA CYS A 320 14.33 -17.83 -28.42
C CYS A 320 14.19 -17.02 -29.71
N ARG A 321 13.37 -17.48 -30.66
CA ARG A 321 13.22 -16.88 -31.99
C ARG A 321 11.99 -15.97 -32.10
N GLN A 322 11.20 -15.85 -31.03
CA GLN A 322 9.97 -15.07 -31.04
C GLN A 322 10.23 -13.63 -30.56
N PRO A 323 10.05 -12.62 -31.42
CA PRO A 323 10.39 -11.22 -31.09
C PRO A 323 9.50 -10.62 -30.00
N LEU A 324 8.32 -11.21 -29.76
CA LEU A 324 7.32 -10.70 -28.81
C LEU A 324 7.44 -11.31 -27.40
N LEU A 325 8.29 -12.33 -27.19
CA LEU A 325 8.43 -13.01 -25.90
C LEU A 325 9.23 -12.33 -24.77
N PRO A 326 10.01 -11.24 -24.96
CA PRO A 326 10.74 -10.60 -23.86
C PRO A 326 9.85 -10.02 -22.74
N SER A 327 8.52 -10.04 -22.87
CA SER A 327 7.60 -9.64 -21.81
C SER A 327 7.51 -10.63 -20.66
N LEU A 328 7.83 -11.92 -20.89
CA LEU A 328 7.75 -12.97 -19.88
C LEU A 328 8.82 -12.73 -18.80
N GLN A 329 8.36 -12.62 -17.55
CA GLN A 329 9.19 -12.29 -16.40
C GLN A 329 9.15 -13.37 -15.32
N SER A 330 8.03 -14.09 -15.18
CA SER A 330 7.89 -15.14 -14.17
C SER A 330 7.35 -16.40 -14.83
N LEU A 331 8.11 -17.49 -14.73
CA LEU A 331 7.72 -18.83 -15.13
C LEU A 331 7.85 -19.78 -13.94
N GLN A 332 6.74 -20.27 -13.41
CA GLN A 332 6.74 -21.18 -12.26
C GLN A 332 6.37 -22.59 -12.70
N ILE A 333 7.31 -23.53 -12.62
CA ILE A 333 7.17 -24.91 -13.14
C ILE A 333 7.63 -25.97 -12.14
N TRP A 334 7.84 -25.61 -10.86
CA TRP A 334 8.20 -26.60 -9.84
C TRP A 334 7.06 -27.60 -9.58
N ASP A 335 7.42 -28.80 -9.13
CA ASP A 335 6.46 -29.90 -8.94
C ASP A 335 5.65 -30.20 -10.23
N THR A 336 6.32 -30.15 -11.38
CA THR A 336 5.85 -30.63 -12.69
C THR A 336 6.85 -31.62 -13.29
N GLY A 337 6.47 -32.32 -14.36
CA GLY A 337 7.36 -33.16 -15.17
C GLY A 337 8.07 -32.41 -16.32
N ILE A 338 8.06 -31.07 -16.33
CA ILE A 338 8.78 -30.26 -17.32
C ILE A 338 10.26 -30.24 -16.95
N ASP A 339 11.14 -30.59 -17.90
CA ASP A 339 12.59 -30.44 -17.77
C ASP A 339 12.91 -28.94 -17.53
N PRO A 340 13.47 -28.61 -16.36
CA PRO A 340 13.73 -27.24 -15.98
C PRO A 340 14.93 -26.61 -16.70
N THR A 341 15.66 -27.36 -17.53
CA THR A 341 16.85 -26.88 -18.23
C THR A 341 16.49 -25.76 -19.21
N PRO A 342 16.88 -24.50 -18.94
CA PRO A 342 16.48 -23.38 -19.79
C PRO A 342 17.28 -23.37 -21.11
N PRO A 343 16.66 -23.00 -22.25
CA PRO A 343 17.39 -22.73 -23.49
C PRO A 343 18.45 -21.64 -23.29
N PRO A 344 19.60 -21.68 -24.00
CA PRO A 344 20.70 -20.73 -23.80
C PRO A 344 20.29 -19.25 -23.94
N CYS A 345 19.29 -18.96 -24.76
CA CYS A 345 18.81 -17.59 -24.96
C CYS A 345 18.14 -17.00 -23.72
N PHE A 346 17.64 -17.80 -22.77
CA PHE A 346 16.99 -17.28 -21.56
C PHE A 346 17.98 -16.46 -20.71
N ALA A 347 19.28 -16.77 -20.79
CA ALA A 347 20.33 -15.98 -20.16
C ALA A 347 20.39 -14.53 -20.69
N THR A 348 19.88 -14.28 -21.90
CA THR A 348 19.80 -12.94 -22.50
C THR A 348 18.53 -12.18 -22.12
N TRP A 349 17.63 -12.79 -21.35
CA TRP A 349 16.36 -12.18 -20.90
C TRP A 349 16.48 -11.80 -19.42
N PRO A 350 17.04 -10.62 -19.08
CA PRO A 350 17.50 -10.29 -17.71
C PRO A 350 16.38 -10.15 -16.67
N LYS A 351 15.10 -10.20 -17.10
CA LYS A 351 13.94 -10.11 -16.22
C LYS A 351 13.19 -11.44 -16.09
N LEU A 352 13.59 -12.49 -16.81
CA LEU A 352 12.94 -13.78 -16.76
C LEU A 352 13.46 -14.58 -15.56
N HIS A 353 12.56 -14.90 -14.64
CA HIS A 353 12.78 -15.80 -13.52
C HIS A 353 12.05 -17.13 -13.81
N VAL A 354 12.82 -18.22 -13.86
CA VAL A 354 12.29 -19.59 -13.99
C VAL A 354 12.40 -20.29 -12.65
N TYR A 355 11.26 -20.53 -12.02
CA TYR A 355 11.15 -21.22 -10.74
C TYR A 355 10.91 -22.72 -11.00
N SER A 356 12.00 -23.50 -11.00
CA SER A 356 12.00 -24.94 -11.28
C SER A 356 12.05 -25.82 -10.05
N LYS A 357 12.47 -25.28 -8.91
CA LYS A 357 12.45 -25.96 -7.62
C LYS A 357 11.42 -25.30 -6.74
N ARG A 358 10.72 -26.12 -5.96
CA ARG A 358 9.86 -25.61 -4.90
C ARG A 358 10.74 -24.72 -4.01
N PRO A 359 10.41 -23.44 -3.82
CA PRO A 359 11.09 -22.63 -2.83
C PRO A 359 11.00 -23.40 -1.52
N PRO A 360 12.13 -23.73 -0.88
CA PRO A 360 12.10 -24.43 0.39
C PRO A 360 11.16 -23.68 1.33
N VAL A 361 10.32 -24.42 2.06
CA VAL A 361 9.33 -23.84 2.99
C VAL A 361 10.03 -22.97 4.06
N ASP A 362 11.37 -23.10 4.20
CA ASP A 362 12.22 -22.31 5.10
C ASP A 362 13.63 -21.95 4.51
N ALA A 363 13.82 -21.77 3.19
CA ALA A 363 15.11 -21.31 2.66
C ALA A 363 15.01 -20.57 1.31
N GLU A 364 15.30 -19.27 1.30
CA GLU A 364 15.71 -18.53 0.10
C GLU A 364 17.25 -18.34 0.13
N GLU A 365 17.92 -18.94 -0.86
CA GLU A 365 19.23 -18.68 -1.50
C GLU A 365 20.57 -18.66 -0.70
N PRO A 366 21.63 -19.36 -1.18
CA PRO A 366 23.03 -19.02 -0.92
C PRO A 366 23.71 -18.27 -2.09
N ASP A 367 24.64 -17.41 -1.69
CA ASP A 367 25.50 -16.46 -2.42
C ASP A 367 26.13 -16.96 -3.74
N GLU A 368 26.12 -16.10 -4.77
CA GLU A 368 27.33 -15.32 -5.12
C GLU A 368 27.02 -14.15 -6.09
N ALA A 369 27.43 -12.94 -5.66
CA ALA A 369 27.72 -11.74 -6.44
C ALA A 369 26.66 -11.22 -7.44
N VAL A 370 25.55 -10.68 -6.95
CA VAL A 370 24.59 -9.89 -7.76
C VAL A 370 24.82 -8.38 -7.59
N PRO A 371 24.99 -7.62 -8.69
CA PRO A 371 25.02 -6.16 -8.65
C PRO A 371 23.66 -5.61 -8.21
N LEU A 372 23.65 -4.84 -7.13
CA LEU A 372 22.46 -4.22 -6.53
C LEU A 372 21.76 -3.22 -7.47
N PHE A 373 20.87 -3.74 -8.32
CA PHE A 373 19.46 -3.36 -8.59
C PHE A 373 18.91 -4.14 -9.80
N PRO A 374 17.81 -4.92 -9.69
CA PRO A 374 16.90 -5.17 -10.81
C PRO A 374 15.59 -4.35 -10.66
N PRO A 375 14.90 -4.03 -11.77
CA PRO A 375 13.82 -3.06 -11.81
C PRO A 375 12.47 -3.68 -11.39
N ALA A 376 12.21 -3.74 -10.07
CA ALA A 376 10.93 -4.15 -9.53
C ALA A 376 10.31 -3.02 -8.68
N LEU A 377 9.81 -1.99 -9.37
CA LEU A 377 8.89 -0.99 -8.80
C LEU A 377 7.63 -0.95 -9.66
N ARG A 378 6.82 -2.00 -9.52
CA ARG A 378 5.38 -1.99 -9.84
C ARG A 378 4.64 -2.62 -8.66
N GLN A 379 4.53 -1.89 -7.57
CA GLN A 379 3.50 -2.18 -6.56
C GLN A 379 2.13 -1.75 -7.14
N GLN A 380 1.13 -2.63 -7.08
CA GLN A 380 -0.28 -2.25 -7.25
C GLN A 380 -0.66 -1.39 -6.04
N LEU A 381 -1.16 -0.18 -6.31
CA LEU A 381 -1.44 0.84 -5.30
C LEU A 381 -2.95 1.13 -5.24
N PRO A 382 -3.46 1.62 -4.09
CA PRO A 382 -4.86 2.01 -3.92
C PRO A 382 -5.32 3.04 -4.95
N LEU A 383 -6.62 3.06 -5.27
CA LEU A 383 -7.20 3.95 -6.29
C LEU A 383 -6.92 5.46 -6.06
N ALA A 384 -6.81 5.90 -4.80
CA ALA A 384 -6.48 7.29 -4.45
C ALA A 384 -5.02 7.66 -4.78
N SER A 385 -4.10 6.70 -4.59
CA SER A 385 -2.66 6.82 -4.84
C SER A 385 -2.35 6.81 -6.34
N VAL A 386 -3.07 5.99 -7.12
CA VAL A 386 -2.98 6.00 -8.60
C VAL A 386 -3.43 7.34 -9.19
N GLN A 387 -4.48 7.96 -8.62
CA GLN A 387 -4.95 9.28 -9.06
C GLN A 387 -3.95 10.39 -8.73
N ARG A 388 -3.32 10.37 -7.54
CA ARG A 388 -2.28 11.33 -7.16
C ARG A 388 -1.03 11.18 -8.02
N ARG A 389 -0.52 9.95 -8.18
CA ARG A 389 0.59 9.63 -9.09
C ARG A 389 0.31 10.11 -10.51
N ALA A 390 -0.85 9.76 -11.07
CA ALA A 390 -1.22 10.18 -12.41
C ALA A 390 -1.38 11.70 -12.53
N ARG A 391 -1.77 12.41 -11.46
CA ARG A 391 -1.87 13.87 -11.43
C ARG A 391 -0.49 14.53 -11.42
N VAL A 392 0.38 14.13 -10.49
CA VAL A 392 1.75 14.65 -10.35
C VAL A 392 2.56 14.39 -11.62
N VAL A 393 2.49 13.17 -12.15
CA VAL A 393 3.17 12.80 -13.41
C VAL A 393 2.65 13.62 -14.59
N ARG A 394 1.33 13.79 -14.74
CA ARG A 394 0.75 14.62 -15.83
C ARG A 394 1.13 16.10 -15.70
N GLN A 395 1.21 16.65 -14.49
CA GLN A 395 1.63 18.03 -14.26
C GLN A 395 3.10 18.24 -14.63
N LEU A 396 3.99 17.34 -14.20
CA LEU A 396 5.41 17.35 -14.58
C LEU A 396 5.59 17.19 -16.09
N GLN A 397 4.86 16.27 -16.71
CA GLN A 397 4.92 16.10 -18.17
C GLN A 397 4.50 17.36 -18.92
N ARG A 398 3.43 18.04 -18.48
CA ARG A 398 3.02 19.32 -19.09
C ARG A 398 4.12 20.37 -18.96
N ALA A 399 4.71 20.51 -17.78
CA ALA A 399 5.83 21.43 -17.55
C ALA A 399 7.07 21.09 -18.41
N MET A 400 7.36 19.80 -18.63
CA MET A 400 8.53 19.35 -19.40
C MET A 400 8.31 19.27 -20.92
N SER A 401 7.06 19.17 -21.39
CA SER A 401 6.71 18.97 -22.81
C SER A 401 6.81 20.22 -23.68
N VAL A 402 6.93 21.41 -23.07
CA VAL A 402 6.88 22.67 -23.80
C VAL A 402 8.17 22.95 -24.58
N ARG A 403 9.35 22.43 -24.18
CA ARG A 403 10.63 22.57 -24.93
C ARG A 403 11.73 21.58 -24.44
N GLY A 404 11.76 20.37 -24.99
CA GLY A 404 13.02 19.59 -25.07
C GLY A 404 13.58 18.92 -23.79
N GLY A 405 12.78 18.72 -22.73
CA GLY A 405 13.16 17.79 -21.64
C GLY A 405 13.94 18.38 -20.46
N ALA A 406 14.26 19.67 -20.44
CA ALA A 406 14.73 20.37 -19.25
C ALA A 406 13.55 20.85 -18.38
N ILE A 407 13.70 20.80 -17.04
CA ILE A 407 12.71 21.34 -16.11
C ILE A 407 12.82 22.87 -16.14
N GLU A 408 11.80 23.58 -16.65
CA GLU A 408 11.74 25.04 -16.63
C GLU A 408 11.35 25.50 -15.20
N LEU A 409 12.30 26.14 -14.50
CA LEU A 409 12.05 26.76 -13.21
C LEU A 409 11.39 28.13 -13.45
N MET A 410 10.22 28.37 -12.86
CA MET A 410 9.47 29.63 -12.99
C MET A 410 10.31 30.82 -12.48
N GLN A 411 10.23 31.98 -13.15
CA GLN A 411 10.85 33.21 -12.65
C GLN A 411 10.02 33.85 -11.52
N LEU A 412 10.73 34.44 -10.56
CA LEU A 412 10.28 34.90 -9.24
C LEU A 412 9.13 35.94 -9.13
N PRO A 413 8.75 36.76 -10.14
CA PRO A 413 7.71 37.77 -9.93
C PRO A 413 6.30 37.18 -9.70
N GLU A 414 5.99 36.02 -10.29
CA GLU A 414 4.65 35.41 -10.24
C GLU A 414 4.38 34.64 -8.93
N LEU A 415 5.44 34.15 -8.26
CA LEU A 415 5.36 33.41 -7.00
C LEU A 415 5.13 34.32 -5.78
N HIS A 416 5.59 35.57 -5.82
CA HIS A 416 5.50 36.52 -4.70
C HIS A 416 4.06 36.92 -4.38
N ALA A 417 3.19 37.02 -5.38
CA ALA A 417 1.78 37.39 -5.19
C ALA A 417 0.97 36.32 -4.43
N GLY A 418 1.33 35.03 -4.58
CA GLY A 418 0.69 33.92 -3.86
C GLY A 418 1.21 33.70 -2.44
N LEU A 419 2.50 33.96 -2.18
CA LEU A 419 3.13 33.78 -0.87
C LEU A 419 2.82 34.90 0.13
N ALA A 420 2.69 36.15 -0.33
CA ALA A 420 2.36 37.28 0.52
C ALA A 420 0.98 37.13 1.20
N HIS A 421 0.00 36.57 0.48
CA HIS A 421 -1.36 36.38 0.99
C HIS A 421 -1.45 35.26 2.07
N CYS A 422 -0.52 34.30 2.09
CA CYS A 422 -0.49 33.22 3.09
C CYS A 422 0.20 33.61 4.40
N LEU A 423 1.05 34.63 4.42
CA LEU A 423 1.78 35.07 5.61
C LEU A 423 1.04 36.17 6.41
N GLU A 424 0.22 36.99 5.77
CA GLU A 424 -0.52 38.08 6.45
C GLU A 424 -1.69 37.60 7.31
N GLY A 425 -2.17 36.35 7.14
CA GLY A 425 -3.27 35.78 7.94
C GLY A 425 -2.86 35.29 9.34
N GLY A 426 -1.57 35.26 9.67
CA GLY A 426 -1.05 34.70 10.92
C GLY A 426 -0.55 35.71 11.95
N GLN A 427 -0.45 36.99 11.61
CA GLN A 427 0.09 38.04 12.49
C GLN A 427 -0.97 39.08 12.86
N ARG A 428 -2.01 38.65 13.58
CA ARG A 428 -2.74 39.54 14.50
C ARG A 428 -3.07 38.79 15.77
N LEU A 429 -2.15 38.85 16.74
CA LEU A 429 -2.41 39.25 18.12
C LEU A 429 -1.10 39.13 18.93
N ALA A 430 -0.78 40.23 19.63
CA ALA A 430 0.20 40.41 20.70
C ALA A 430 1.61 40.93 20.32
N ALA A 431 1.74 42.25 20.15
CA ALA A 431 2.44 43.08 21.14
C ALA A 431 2.29 44.57 20.79
N THR A 432 2.03 45.34 21.83
CA THR A 432 1.71 46.76 21.88
C THR A 432 2.95 47.67 21.81
N SER A 433 2.70 48.88 21.32
CA SER A 433 3.30 50.17 21.71
C SER A 433 4.48 50.77 20.92
N ARG A 434 4.12 51.91 20.31
CA ARG A 434 4.78 53.24 20.28
C ARG A 434 5.84 53.59 19.22
N ASP A 435 5.40 54.57 18.43
CA ASP A 435 6.09 55.74 17.87
C ASP A 435 6.92 55.61 16.59
N GLY A 436 6.58 56.46 15.60
CA GLY A 436 7.52 56.93 14.58
C GLY A 436 7.07 56.98 13.12
N SER A 437 6.18 57.92 12.78
CA SER A 437 6.16 58.75 11.54
C SER A 437 6.93 58.33 10.26
N CYS A 438 6.14 58.17 9.19
CA CYS A 438 6.27 58.68 7.80
C CYS A 438 7.62 58.70 7.04
N GLY A 439 7.59 58.18 5.81
CA GLY A 439 8.50 58.60 4.73
C GLY A 439 8.52 57.67 3.51
N GLY A 440 7.69 57.95 2.50
CA GLY A 440 7.79 57.29 1.20
C GLY A 440 9.00 57.78 0.41
N SER A 441 9.75 56.86 -0.18
CA SER A 441 10.52 57.12 -1.40
C SER A 441 10.75 55.81 -2.15
N THR A 442 10.49 55.90 -3.44
CA THR A 442 10.74 54.91 -4.49
C THR A 442 12.24 54.60 -4.56
N GLY A 443 12.63 53.48 -3.96
CA GLY A 443 13.97 52.90 -4.08
C GLY A 443 13.86 51.47 -4.60
N GLN A 444 14.64 51.16 -5.64
CA GLN A 444 14.77 49.82 -6.22
C GLN A 444 14.82 48.72 -5.14
N LEU A 445 13.84 47.81 -5.15
CA LEU A 445 13.92 46.56 -4.39
C LEU A 445 14.91 45.63 -5.10
N SER A 446 16.18 45.79 -4.76
CA SER A 446 17.23 44.82 -5.05
C SER A 446 16.89 43.48 -4.37
N SER A 447 16.83 42.41 -5.16
CA SER A 447 17.24 41.04 -4.82
C SER A 447 17.35 40.68 -3.32
N ARG A 448 16.23 40.46 -2.62
CA ARG A 448 16.10 39.79 -1.30
C ARG A 448 14.63 39.33 -1.17
N GLN A 449 14.22 38.14 -0.72
CA GLN A 449 14.86 37.03 -0.02
C GLN A 449 13.90 35.81 -0.04
N TRP A 450 14.41 34.58 -0.23
CA TRP A 450 13.70 33.30 -0.08
C TRP A 450 13.35 32.94 1.40
N GLY A 451 13.12 33.92 2.28
CA GLY A 451 12.60 33.76 3.65
C GLY A 451 13.33 32.82 4.63
N LEU A 452 14.31 32.01 4.21
CA LEU A 452 14.94 30.97 5.03
C LEU A 452 16.43 30.81 4.80
N GLY A 453 17.07 31.44 3.80
CA GLY A 453 18.51 31.27 3.52
C GLY A 453 18.87 29.96 2.82
N THR A 454 18.00 29.47 1.93
CA THR A 454 18.17 28.20 1.18
C THR A 454 18.73 28.41 -0.24
N GLU A 455 19.22 29.61 -0.56
CA GLU A 455 19.71 29.96 -1.90
C GLU A 455 20.88 29.08 -2.36
N SER A 456 21.71 28.61 -1.43
CA SER A 456 22.83 27.68 -1.69
C SER A 456 22.41 26.25 -2.03
N LEU A 457 21.16 25.86 -1.75
CA LEU A 457 20.61 24.54 -2.06
C LEU A 457 19.76 24.54 -3.33
N ARG A 458 19.60 25.70 -3.98
CA ARG A 458 18.76 25.82 -5.17
C ARG A 458 19.46 25.17 -6.35
N LEU A 459 18.81 24.18 -6.96
CA LEU A 459 19.28 23.57 -8.20
C LEU A 459 18.90 24.46 -9.39
N HIS A 460 19.79 24.57 -10.36
CA HIS A 460 19.58 25.32 -11.59
C HIS A 460 18.88 24.48 -12.68
N PRO A 461 18.20 25.13 -13.65
CA PRO A 461 17.54 24.41 -14.74
C PRO A 461 18.54 23.53 -15.51
N GLY A 462 18.20 22.26 -15.72
CA GLY A 462 19.04 21.30 -16.43
C GLY A 462 20.05 20.53 -15.57
N GLU A 463 20.22 20.88 -14.29
CA GLU A 463 21.09 20.09 -13.40
C GLU A 463 20.45 18.76 -12.97
N LEU A 464 19.11 18.76 -12.84
CA LEU A 464 18.31 17.62 -12.41
C LEU A 464 17.48 17.07 -13.57
N GLU A 465 17.71 15.80 -13.89
CA GLU A 465 16.95 15.05 -14.89
C GLU A 465 16.14 13.93 -14.20
N LEU A 466 14.84 13.84 -14.47
CA LEU A 466 14.05 12.70 -13.98
C LEU A 466 14.27 11.47 -14.87
N VAL A 467 14.65 10.35 -14.27
CA VAL A 467 14.83 9.08 -14.99
C VAL A 467 13.46 8.58 -15.42
N LYS A 468 13.32 8.21 -16.69
CA LYS A 468 12.06 7.73 -17.27
C LYS A 468 12.04 6.20 -17.33
N GLY A 469 10.87 5.60 -17.08
CA GLY A 469 10.60 4.20 -17.29
C GLY A 469 10.39 3.86 -18.77
N ALA A 470 10.16 2.57 -19.06
CA ALA A 470 9.90 2.07 -20.41
C ALA A 470 8.63 2.66 -21.08
N ASP A 471 7.75 3.25 -20.27
CA ASP A 471 6.54 3.97 -20.68
C ASP A 471 6.79 5.47 -20.99
N GLY A 472 8.04 5.93 -20.88
CA GLY A 472 8.43 7.33 -21.07
C GLY A 472 8.03 8.26 -19.92
N LEU A 473 7.49 7.72 -18.82
CA LEU A 473 7.08 8.47 -17.62
C LEU A 473 8.21 8.49 -16.57
N PRO A 474 8.30 9.52 -15.71
CA PRO A 474 9.22 9.52 -14.57
C PRO A 474 9.06 8.25 -13.71
N LEU A 475 10.19 7.60 -13.41
CA LEU A 475 10.23 6.36 -12.64
C LEU A 475 9.99 6.66 -11.15
N VAL A 476 8.83 6.24 -10.65
CA VAL A 476 8.47 6.36 -9.23
C VAL A 476 9.15 5.26 -8.44
N ILE A 477 9.85 5.64 -7.37
CA ILE A 477 10.60 4.73 -6.48
C ILE A 477 10.03 4.62 -5.07
N GLY A 478 9.06 5.47 -4.72
CA GLY A 478 8.31 5.40 -3.46
C GLY A 478 7.13 6.35 -3.46
N GLU A 479 6.13 6.10 -2.62
CA GLU A 479 4.98 6.98 -2.44
C GLU A 479 4.62 7.03 -0.94
N GLY A 480 4.45 8.23 -0.41
CA GLY A 480 4.05 8.48 0.97
C GLY A 480 2.75 9.27 1.06
N ALA A 481 2.25 9.44 2.29
CA ALA A 481 0.99 10.15 2.57
C ALA A 481 0.96 11.60 2.04
N HIS A 482 2.13 12.22 1.81
CA HIS A 482 2.26 13.63 1.42
C HIS A 482 3.15 13.88 0.19
N ALA A 483 3.83 12.87 -0.36
CA ALA A 483 4.79 13.05 -1.45
C ALA A 483 4.93 11.81 -2.33
N VAL A 484 5.32 12.02 -3.59
CA VAL A 484 5.75 10.95 -4.51
C VAL A 484 7.27 11.04 -4.65
N VAL A 485 7.98 9.93 -4.51
CA VAL A 485 9.44 9.86 -4.67
C VAL A 485 9.78 9.26 -6.03
N MET A 486 10.62 9.94 -6.80
CA MET A 486 11.03 9.55 -8.15
C MET A 486 12.54 9.36 -8.24
N LEU A 487 13.00 8.55 -9.19
CA LEU A 487 14.42 8.45 -9.52
C LEU A 487 14.82 9.63 -10.41
N GLY A 488 15.90 10.31 -10.03
CA GLY A 488 16.50 11.39 -10.82
C GLY A 488 17.99 11.17 -11.06
N ARG A 489 18.59 12.03 -11.89
CA ARG A 489 20.01 12.19 -12.10
C ARG A 489 20.39 13.65 -11.86
N LEU A 490 21.29 13.88 -10.93
CA LEU A 490 21.89 15.19 -10.66
C LEU A 490 23.33 15.13 -11.15
N GLN A 491 23.67 15.84 -12.22
CA GLN A 491 25.02 15.84 -12.81
C GLN A 491 25.58 14.41 -13.07
N GLY A 492 24.72 13.51 -13.56
CA GLY A 492 25.07 12.10 -13.83
C GLY A 492 24.98 11.15 -12.62
N MET A 493 24.80 11.66 -11.41
CA MET A 493 24.62 10.87 -10.18
C MET A 493 23.14 10.52 -9.95
N GLU A 494 22.83 9.25 -9.70
CA GLU A 494 21.46 8.84 -9.35
C GLU A 494 21.03 9.35 -7.97
N VAL A 495 19.86 9.98 -7.91
CA VAL A 495 19.31 10.66 -6.73
C VAL A 495 17.83 10.30 -6.52
N ALA A 496 17.35 10.45 -5.28
CA ALA A 496 15.93 10.35 -4.97
C ALA A 496 15.30 11.76 -4.98
N VAL A 497 14.20 11.93 -5.71
CA VAL A 497 13.50 13.21 -5.86
C VAL A 497 12.11 13.09 -5.23
N LYS A 498 11.94 13.65 -4.02
CA LYS A 498 10.66 13.70 -3.31
C LYS A 498 9.87 14.93 -3.78
N VAL A 499 8.72 14.69 -4.40
CA VAL A 499 7.88 15.71 -5.03
C VAL A 499 6.67 16.01 -4.16
N PHE A 500 6.52 17.28 -3.79
CA PHE A 500 5.37 17.81 -3.06
C PHE A 500 4.54 18.73 -3.96
N GLU A 501 3.21 18.64 -3.89
CA GLU A 501 2.33 19.66 -4.48
C GLU A 501 2.20 20.85 -3.50
N LEU A 502 2.57 22.05 -3.94
CA LEU A 502 2.47 23.28 -3.15
C LEU A 502 0.99 23.72 -3.11
N ALA A 503 0.27 23.46 -2.02
CA ALA A 503 -1.09 24.00 -1.83
C ALA A 503 -1.06 25.20 -0.88
N PRO A 504 -1.93 26.22 -1.06
CA PRO A 504 -2.08 27.30 -0.08
C PRO A 504 -2.43 26.74 1.31
N GLY A 505 -1.78 27.23 2.37
CA GLY A 505 -2.07 26.87 3.77
C GLY A 505 -1.08 25.91 4.44
N ALA A 506 -1.45 25.35 5.60
CA ALA A 506 -0.57 24.63 6.54
C ALA A 506 0.16 23.39 5.97
N ALA A 507 -0.31 22.82 4.85
CA ALA A 507 0.37 21.72 4.16
C ALA A 507 1.73 22.17 3.59
N SER A 508 1.83 23.39 3.07
CA SER A 508 3.08 23.94 2.52
C SER A 508 4.14 24.23 3.60
N GLN A 509 3.72 24.58 4.82
CA GLN A 509 4.64 24.88 5.93
C GLN A 509 5.47 23.66 6.35
N ARG A 510 4.86 22.48 6.40
CA ARG A 510 5.54 21.21 6.76
C ARG A 510 6.62 20.83 5.75
N MET A 511 6.40 21.13 4.47
CA MET A 511 7.36 20.83 3.39
C MET A 511 8.62 21.70 3.52
N TRP A 512 8.44 23.01 3.76
CA TRP A 512 9.56 23.93 3.97
C TRP A 512 10.30 23.68 5.29
N GLN A 513 9.59 23.17 6.30
CA GLN A 513 10.20 22.73 7.55
C GLN A 513 11.13 21.52 7.35
N GLU A 514 10.77 20.53 6.54
CA GLU A 514 11.66 19.41 6.21
C GLU A 514 12.95 19.90 5.51
N VAL A 515 12.82 20.84 4.56
CA VAL A 515 13.97 21.46 3.87
C VAL A 515 14.90 22.17 4.87
N ALA A 516 14.34 22.98 5.77
CA ALA A 516 15.11 23.73 6.74
C ALA A 516 15.85 22.79 7.71
N LEU A 517 15.17 21.77 8.23
CA LEU A 517 15.77 20.78 9.12
C LEU A 517 16.89 20.00 8.42
N LEU A 518 16.66 19.47 7.21
CA LEU A 518 17.68 18.70 6.49
C LEU A 518 18.91 19.52 6.10
N ARG A 519 18.74 20.82 5.82
CA ARG A 519 19.87 21.73 5.61
C ARG A 519 20.70 21.89 6.88
N ASP A 520 20.02 22.11 8.00
CA ASP A 520 20.66 22.46 9.27
C ASP A 520 21.17 21.23 10.05
N CYS A 521 20.68 20.04 9.71
CA CYS A 521 20.98 18.76 10.36
C CYS A 521 21.82 17.84 9.44
N LEU A 522 23.08 18.19 9.23
CA LEU A 522 24.04 17.35 8.49
C LEU A 522 24.69 16.32 9.41
N HIS A 523 24.38 15.04 9.20
CA HIS A 523 24.92 13.94 10.01
C HIS A 523 25.06 12.65 9.20
N GLU A 524 26.02 11.79 9.54
CA GLU A 524 26.30 10.54 8.84
C GLU A 524 25.22 9.45 8.99
N ARG A 525 24.19 9.72 9.80
CA ARG A 525 23.00 8.88 10.00
C ARG A 525 21.70 9.56 9.61
N LEU A 526 21.75 10.68 8.89
CA LEU A 526 20.59 11.34 8.30
C LEU A 526 20.74 11.30 6.77
N VAL A 527 19.63 11.11 6.05
CA VAL A 527 19.67 11.07 4.58
C VAL A 527 20.09 12.44 4.04
N PRO A 528 21.22 12.56 3.31
CA PRO A 528 21.71 13.84 2.83
C PRO A 528 20.76 14.50 1.84
N LEU A 529 20.55 15.81 2.02
CA LEU A 529 19.92 16.70 1.05
C LEU A 529 20.99 17.27 0.11
N TYR A 530 20.77 17.13 -1.19
CA TYR A 530 21.64 17.68 -2.24
C TYR A 530 21.14 19.00 -2.79
N GLY A 531 19.83 19.21 -2.79
CA GLY A 531 19.25 20.48 -3.20
C GLY A 531 17.74 20.45 -3.31
N VAL A 532 17.18 21.60 -3.68
CA VAL A 532 15.76 21.78 -3.92
C VAL A 532 15.51 22.49 -5.25
N ALA A 533 14.42 22.12 -5.90
CA ALA A 533 13.95 22.76 -7.13
C ALA A 533 12.44 23.02 -7.05
N ILE A 534 11.95 24.00 -7.80
CA ILE A 534 10.51 24.30 -7.90
C ILE A 534 10.10 24.23 -9.38
N SER A 535 9.15 23.35 -9.70
CA SER A 535 8.62 23.20 -11.05
C SER A 535 7.11 23.41 -11.04
N GLY A 536 6.64 24.52 -11.61
CA GLY A 536 5.23 24.90 -11.52
C GLY A 536 4.78 25.06 -10.07
N ASN A 537 3.78 24.28 -9.65
CA ASN A 537 3.25 24.26 -8.29
C ASN A 537 3.79 23.07 -7.47
N GLN A 538 5.01 22.64 -7.75
CA GLN A 538 5.63 21.48 -7.10
C GLN A 538 7.00 21.82 -6.54
N LEU A 539 7.26 21.38 -5.31
CA LEU A 539 8.57 21.42 -4.66
C LEU A 539 9.23 20.05 -4.82
N LEU A 540 10.45 20.05 -5.38
CA LEU A 540 11.28 18.87 -5.58
C LEU A 540 12.41 18.92 -4.55
N LEU A 541 12.42 17.97 -3.62
CA LEU A 541 13.47 17.78 -2.64
C LEU A 541 14.40 16.66 -3.12
N VAL A 542 15.67 16.98 -3.41
CA VAL A 542 16.64 16.05 -4.01
C VAL A 542 17.59 15.50 -2.96
N GLN A 543 17.52 14.20 -2.72
CA GLN A 543 18.27 13.51 -1.66
C GLN A 543 19.13 12.37 -2.23
N ARG A 544 20.05 11.88 -1.40
CA ARG A 544 20.80 10.66 -1.71
C ARG A 544 19.85 9.49 -1.97
N LEU A 545 20.08 8.77 -3.08
CA LEU A 545 19.38 7.51 -3.33
C LEU A 545 19.90 6.41 -2.39
N MET A 546 19.02 5.92 -1.53
CA MET A 546 19.32 4.86 -0.57
C MET A 546 19.01 3.48 -1.17
N ARG A 547 20.04 2.83 -1.72
CA ARG A 547 19.88 1.61 -2.52
C ARG A 547 19.42 0.36 -1.76
N GLY A 548 19.51 0.36 -0.44
CA GLY A 548 19.01 -0.74 0.40
C GLY A 548 17.52 -0.64 0.70
N GLY A 549 16.81 0.36 0.16
CA GLY A 549 15.39 0.58 0.45
C GLY A 549 15.15 1.04 1.88
N SER A 550 13.91 0.98 2.34
CA SER A 550 13.59 1.17 3.76
C SER A 550 13.87 -0.09 4.57
N LEU A 551 14.12 0.07 5.87
CA LEU A 551 14.30 -1.06 6.79
C LEU A 551 13.06 -1.97 6.78
N GLN A 552 11.86 -1.39 6.66
CA GLN A 552 10.62 -2.15 6.50
C GLN A 552 10.64 -3.07 5.27
N GLN A 553 11.12 -2.58 4.12
CA GLN A 553 11.27 -3.39 2.91
C GLN A 553 12.38 -4.44 3.07
N ALA A 554 13.50 -4.06 3.68
CA ALA A 554 14.63 -4.95 3.87
C ALA A 554 14.33 -6.10 4.85
N LEU A 555 13.45 -5.89 5.84
CA LEU A 555 12.97 -6.94 6.73
C LEU A 555 12.00 -7.92 6.05
N GLN A 556 11.40 -7.54 4.92
CA GLN A 556 10.48 -8.40 4.15
C GLN A 556 11.20 -9.27 3.11
N GLN A 557 12.43 -8.92 2.73
CA GLN A 557 13.24 -9.65 1.76
C GLN A 557 14.17 -10.64 2.48
N ALA A 558 14.13 -11.94 2.14
CA ALA A 558 14.84 -12.96 2.92
C ALA A 558 16.35 -12.69 3.03
N GLY A 559 17.02 -12.38 1.92
CA GLY A 559 18.47 -12.14 1.92
C GLY A 559 18.91 -10.97 2.81
N THR A 560 18.21 -9.83 2.75
CA THR A 560 18.52 -8.70 3.64
C THR A 560 18.04 -8.94 5.07
N ARG A 561 16.93 -9.67 5.26
CA ARG A 561 16.40 -10.04 6.59
C ARG A 561 17.41 -10.87 7.38
N GLU A 562 18.09 -11.83 6.74
CA GLU A 562 19.16 -12.59 7.38
C GLU A 562 20.38 -11.71 7.73
N ALA A 563 20.79 -10.84 6.80
CA ALA A 563 21.87 -9.89 7.07
C ALA A 563 21.52 -8.91 8.20
N LEU A 564 20.23 -8.69 8.49
CA LEU A 564 19.73 -7.82 9.56
C LEU A 564 19.51 -8.55 10.90
N ARG A 565 19.77 -9.87 11.01
CA ARG A 565 19.77 -10.54 12.32
C ARG A 565 20.75 -9.83 13.27
N TRP A 566 20.44 -9.78 14.56
CA TRP A 566 21.28 -9.08 15.56
C TRP A 566 22.77 -9.47 15.50
N ARG A 567 23.05 -10.79 15.45
CA ARG A 567 24.40 -11.37 15.33
C ARG A 567 25.07 -11.15 13.96
N ALA A 568 24.33 -10.75 12.93
CA ALA A 568 24.84 -10.44 11.60
C ALA A 568 25.12 -8.94 11.44
N GLY A 569 24.14 -8.15 11.03
CA GLY A 569 24.23 -6.70 10.83
C GLY A 569 23.21 -5.88 11.65
N GLY A 570 22.22 -6.52 12.28
CA GLY A 570 21.13 -5.84 12.99
C GLY A 570 21.60 -4.94 14.12
N ARG A 571 22.57 -5.38 14.94
CA ARG A 571 23.15 -4.56 16.02
C ARG A 571 23.80 -3.27 15.54
N ARG A 572 24.36 -3.27 14.33
CA ARG A 572 24.97 -2.10 13.71
C ARG A 572 23.89 -1.15 13.17
N VAL A 573 22.81 -1.69 12.61
CA VAL A 573 21.63 -0.91 12.22
C VAL A 573 20.97 -0.25 13.43
N ALA A 574 20.78 -0.99 14.53
CA ALA A 574 20.28 -0.45 15.80
C ALA A 574 21.12 0.73 16.30
N LEU A 575 22.45 0.57 16.32
CA LEU A 575 23.37 1.64 16.71
C LEU A 575 23.27 2.86 15.79
N HIS A 576 23.27 2.65 14.47
CA HIS A 576 23.13 3.73 13.49
C HIS A 576 21.84 4.54 13.66
N ILE A 577 20.72 3.88 13.97
CA ILE A 577 19.43 4.54 14.24
C ILE A 577 19.54 5.40 15.52
N ALA A 578 20.10 4.82 16.59
CA ALA A 578 20.29 5.53 17.86
C ALA A 578 21.23 6.75 17.73
N GLU A 579 22.32 6.62 16.98
CA GLU A 579 23.26 7.72 16.67
C GLU A 579 22.56 8.86 15.92
N GLY A 580 21.75 8.54 14.91
CA GLY A 580 20.96 9.54 14.18
C GLY A 580 19.95 10.26 15.07
N LEU A 581 19.30 9.51 15.98
CA LEU A 581 18.32 10.06 16.90
C LEU A 581 18.99 10.94 17.98
N ALA A 582 20.14 10.50 18.52
CA ALA A 582 20.93 11.28 19.48
C ALA A 582 21.36 12.63 18.91
N PHE A 583 21.78 12.64 17.64
CA PHE A 583 22.11 13.89 16.94
C PHE A 583 20.92 14.86 16.83
N LEU A 584 19.72 14.37 16.50
CA LEU A 584 18.50 15.20 16.46
C LEU A 584 18.14 15.71 17.87
N HIS A 585 18.21 14.84 18.87
CA HIS A 585 17.88 15.18 20.26
C HIS A 585 18.85 16.20 20.87
N ALA A 586 20.14 16.14 20.53
CA ALA A 586 21.13 17.14 20.93
C ALA A 586 20.78 18.55 20.42
N ARG A 587 20.00 18.64 19.33
CA ARG A 587 19.50 19.89 18.73
C ARG A 587 18.06 20.19 19.15
N GLN A 588 17.56 19.56 20.22
CA GLN A 588 16.19 19.68 20.69
C GLN A 588 15.14 19.40 19.59
N THR A 589 15.46 18.51 18.66
CA THR A 589 14.58 18.17 17.54
C THR A 589 13.91 16.82 17.80
N LEU A 590 12.59 16.84 17.91
CA LEU A 590 11.74 15.65 17.99
C LEU A 590 11.50 15.11 16.56
N HIS A 591 11.75 13.83 16.31
CA HIS A 591 11.50 13.19 15.02
C HIS A 591 10.00 12.99 14.77
N ALA A 592 9.26 12.54 15.79
CA ALA A 592 7.79 12.37 15.87
C ALA A 592 7.14 11.29 14.98
N ASP A 593 7.84 10.76 13.95
CA ASP A 593 7.37 9.61 13.15
C ASP A 593 8.48 8.56 12.93
N LEU A 594 9.19 8.16 13.99
CA LEU A 594 10.25 7.16 13.90
C LEU A 594 9.64 5.75 13.72
N LYS A 595 9.97 5.08 12.61
CA LYS A 595 9.47 3.75 12.24
C LYS A 595 10.37 3.07 11.20
N ALA A 596 10.21 1.77 10.97
CA ALA A 596 11.04 1.04 9.99
C ALA A 596 10.90 1.57 8.56
N GLY A 597 9.74 2.12 8.18
CA GLY A 597 9.53 2.77 6.89
C GLY A 597 10.34 4.06 6.69
N ASN A 598 10.71 4.74 7.79
CA ASN A 598 11.46 6.01 7.77
C ASN A 598 12.96 5.81 8.10
N VAL A 599 13.43 4.57 8.19
CA VAL A 599 14.86 4.24 8.25
C VAL A 599 15.27 3.71 6.89
N LEU A 600 16.14 4.43 6.17
CA LEU A 600 16.64 4.00 4.86
C LEU A 600 18.01 3.36 4.97
N LEU A 601 18.25 2.35 4.14
CA LEU A 601 19.48 1.59 4.13
C LEU A 601 20.33 1.93 2.89
N SER A 602 21.63 2.06 3.11
CA SER A 602 22.61 2.07 2.02
C SER A 602 22.77 0.66 1.43
N ARG A 603 23.50 0.57 0.31
CA ARG A 603 23.86 -0.70 -0.34
C ARG A 603 24.53 -1.70 0.62
N SER A 604 25.29 -1.21 1.59
CA SER A 604 25.99 -2.01 2.60
C SER A 604 25.23 -2.12 3.93
N LEU A 605 23.90 -1.91 3.91
CA LEU A 605 23.01 -1.98 5.07
C LEU A 605 23.40 -1.06 6.24
N ARG A 606 24.04 0.09 5.96
CA ARG A 606 24.14 1.20 6.94
C ARG A 606 22.83 1.98 6.96
N ALA A 607 22.34 2.32 8.15
CA ALA A 607 21.03 2.93 8.35
C ALA A 607 21.12 4.45 8.48
N TYR A 608 20.10 5.13 7.94
CA TYR A 608 19.96 6.57 7.90
C TYR A 608 18.51 6.92 8.21
N LEU A 609 18.26 7.87 9.13
CA LEU A 609 16.92 8.38 9.35
C LEU A 609 16.50 9.28 8.18
N ALA A 610 15.24 9.15 7.79
CA ALA A 610 14.62 9.87 6.70
C ALA A 610 13.25 10.42 7.12
N ASP A 611 12.68 11.28 6.27
CA ASP A 611 11.35 11.87 6.42
C ASP A 611 11.16 12.72 7.69
N LEU A 612 11.75 13.93 7.67
CA LEU A 612 11.64 14.90 8.76
C LEU A 612 10.38 15.79 8.64
N SER A 613 9.40 15.40 7.83
CA SER A 613 8.16 16.18 7.57
C SER A 613 7.34 16.46 8.83
N MET A 614 7.40 15.55 9.81
CA MET A 614 6.70 15.65 11.10
C MET A 614 7.60 16.16 12.23
N SER A 615 8.90 16.35 11.96
CA SER A 615 9.87 16.70 12.97
C SER A 615 9.73 18.15 13.42
N ARG A 616 9.98 18.42 14.70
CA ARG A 616 9.82 19.75 15.29
C ARG A 616 10.98 20.07 16.21
N VAL A 617 11.52 21.28 16.08
CA VAL A 617 12.40 21.86 17.09
C VAL A 617 11.54 22.25 18.28
N LEU A 618 11.88 21.79 19.48
CA LEU A 618 11.15 22.10 20.69
C LEU A 618 11.52 23.50 21.18
N GLU A 619 10.55 24.41 21.22
CA GLU A 619 10.66 25.69 21.93
C GLU A 619 10.36 25.45 23.42
N GLY A 620 11.32 24.85 24.13
CA GLY A 620 11.18 24.44 25.54
C GLY A 620 11.28 22.93 25.74
N THR A 621 10.68 22.40 26.82
CA THR A 621 10.81 20.96 27.17
C THR A 621 9.80 20.04 26.49
N ALA A 622 8.69 20.58 25.97
CA ALA A 622 7.61 19.79 25.38
C ALA A 622 6.77 20.57 24.36
N CYS A 623 6.20 19.88 23.37
CA CYS A 623 5.26 20.45 22.41
C CYS A 623 4.01 19.56 22.22
N THR A 624 2.89 20.13 21.79
CA THR A 624 1.72 19.35 21.37
C THR A 624 1.99 18.74 20.00
N ALA A 625 2.33 17.46 19.94
CA ALA A 625 2.56 16.74 18.69
C ALA A 625 1.27 16.07 18.22
N HIS A 626 0.82 16.39 17.00
CA HIS A 626 -0.28 15.71 16.33
C HIS A 626 0.31 14.94 15.15
N GLY A 627 0.35 13.62 15.22
CA GLY A 627 0.91 12.76 14.16
C GLY A 627 1.75 11.61 14.70
N GLY A 628 2.27 10.79 13.78
CA GLY A 628 3.02 9.57 14.06
C GLY A 628 2.26 8.31 13.65
N THR A 629 2.99 7.29 13.23
CA THR A 629 2.41 6.00 12.85
C THR A 629 1.95 5.25 14.11
N ALA A 630 0.64 4.97 14.20
CA ALA A 630 -0.02 4.53 15.44
C ALA A 630 0.59 3.29 16.11
N CYS A 631 1.27 2.42 15.36
CA CYS A 631 1.96 1.26 15.91
C CYS A 631 3.30 1.57 16.59
N TYR A 632 3.93 2.72 16.32
CA TYR A 632 5.21 3.13 16.92
C TYR A 632 5.07 4.30 17.90
N ALA A 633 4.00 5.07 17.79
CA ALA A 633 3.81 6.30 18.56
C ALA A 633 3.69 6.04 20.07
N ALA A 634 4.33 6.90 20.85
CA ALA A 634 4.30 6.87 22.30
C ALA A 634 2.88 7.12 22.84
N PRO A 635 2.55 6.64 24.05
CA PRO A 635 1.26 6.88 24.68
C PRO A 635 0.85 8.36 24.72
N GLU A 636 1.75 9.24 25.13
CA GLU A 636 1.50 10.68 25.22
C GLU A 636 1.28 11.34 23.84
N GLN A 637 1.91 10.83 22.78
CA GLN A 637 1.67 11.32 21.41
C GLN A 637 0.26 11.00 20.94
N LEU A 638 -0.26 9.83 21.31
CA LEU A 638 -1.58 9.35 20.89
C LEU A 638 -2.72 9.96 21.72
N LEU A 639 -2.42 10.37 22.95
CA LEU A 639 -3.35 11.10 23.81
C LEU A 639 -3.43 12.60 23.48
N GLY A 640 -2.53 13.10 22.61
CA GLY A 640 -2.43 14.53 22.29
C GLY A 640 -1.82 15.36 23.41
N ASP A 641 -1.11 14.71 24.34
CA ASP A 641 -0.45 15.34 25.48
C ASP A 641 0.83 16.07 25.05
N ARG A 642 1.45 16.82 25.98
CA ARG A 642 2.72 17.50 25.73
C ARG A 642 3.84 16.45 25.56
N CYS A 643 4.35 16.32 24.35
CA CYS A 643 5.39 15.37 23.99
C CYS A 643 6.79 15.96 24.19
N THR A 644 7.68 15.18 24.79
CA THR A 644 9.11 15.46 24.91
C THR A 644 9.90 14.59 23.94
N LEU A 645 11.23 14.75 23.88
CA LEU A 645 12.11 13.88 23.09
C LEU A 645 11.99 12.38 23.47
N ALA A 646 11.53 12.07 24.68
CA ALA A 646 11.30 10.71 25.15
C ALA A 646 10.21 9.96 24.35
N ALA A 647 9.38 10.67 23.59
CA ALA A 647 8.42 10.05 22.68
C ALA A 647 9.12 9.26 21.56
N ASP A 648 10.20 9.80 20.98
CA ASP A 648 10.98 9.08 19.97
C ASP A 648 11.70 7.86 20.56
N ILE A 649 12.07 7.91 21.85
CA ILE A 649 12.71 6.78 22.54
C ILE A 649 11.74 5.59 22.67
N TYR A 650 10.45 5.87 22.89
CA TYR A 650 9.43 4.83 22.84
C TYR A 650 9.33 4.21 21.45
N SER A 651 9.26 5.05 20.41
CA SER A 651 9.23 4.57 19.02
C SER A 651 10.48 3.78 18.64
N LEU A 652 11.65 4.17 19.16
CA LEU A 652 12.90 3.44 19.04
C LEU A 652 12.80 2.05 19.69
N GLY A 653 12.21 1.96 20.89
CA GLY A 653 11.97 0.67 21.56
C GLY A 653 11.13 -0.29 20.71
N VAL A 654 10.04 0.20 20.12
CA VAL A 654 9.20 -0.59 19.20
C VAL A 654 9.99 -1.02 17.95
N LEU A 655 10.77 -0.10 17.38
CA LEU A 655 11.59 -0.35 16.20
C LEU A 655 12.71 -1.37 16.46
N LEU A 656 13.29 -1.38 17.67
CA LEU A 656 14.28 -2.38 18.08
C LEU A 656 13.63 -3.76 18.23
N CYS A 657 12.42 -3.87 18.78
CA CYS A 657 11.66 -5.12 18.78
C CYS A 657 11.44 -5.63 17.34
N GLU A 658 10.97 -4.76 16.44
CA GLU A 658 10.76 -5.10 15.03
C GLU A 658 12.04 -5.62 14.35
N LEU A 659 13.15 -4.91 14.54
CA LEU A 659 14.44 -5.26 13.97
C LEU A 659 14.97 -6.60 14.49
N ILE A 660 14.88 -6.84 15.80
CA ILE A 660 15.47 -8.03 16.42
C ILE A 660 14.60 -9.27 16.16
N ASN A 661 13.29 -9.13 16.29
CA ASN A 661 12.35 -10.22 16.02
C ASN A 661 12.20 -10.48 14.52
N GLN A 662 12.56 -9.50 13.68
CA GLN A 662 12.34 -9.53 12.23
C GLN A 662 10.86 -9.77 11.90
N GLU A 663 9.97 -9.20 12.69
CA GLU A 663 8.52 -9.31 12.54
C GLU A 663 7.93 -7.92 12.40
N PRO A 664 7.14 -7.64 11.35
CA PRO A 664 6.60 -6.31 11.13
C PRO A 664 5.63 -5.92 12.24
N VAL A 665 5.72 -4.68 12.72
CA VAL A 665 4.80 -4.17 13.74
C VAL A 665 3.55 -3.64 13.07
N VAL A 666 2.60 -4.54 12.83
CA VAL A 666 1.34 -4.24 12.11
C VAL A 666 0.32 -3.53 13.01
N ARG A 667 0.44 -3.66 14.33
CA ARG A 667 -0.50 -3.06 15.31
C ARG A 667 0.19 -2.63 16.58
N ARG A 668 -0.36 -1.60 17.24
CA ARG A 668 0.11 -1.13 18.54
C ARG A 668 -0.01 -2.23 19.61
N GLY A 669 1.03 -2.39 20.42
CA GLY A 669 1.16 -3.48 21.39
C GLY A 669 1.36 -4.86 20.75
N GLY A 670 1.52 -4.94 19.43
CA GLY A 670 1.74 -6.18 18.70
C GLY A 670 3.21 -6.61 18.63
N TRP A 671 4.11 -5.91 19.31
CA TRP A 671 5.52 -6.29 19.43
C TRP A 671 5.72 -7.14 20.70
N SER A 672 6.61 -8.12 20.62
CA SER A 672 7.10 -8.89 21.77
C SER A 672 8.52 -8.44 22.11
N LEU A 673 8.89 -8.56 23.38
CA LEU A 673 10.29 -8.39 23.77
C LEU A 673 11.13 -9.52 23.14
N PRO A 674 12.32 -9.22 22.61
CA PRO A 674 13.19 -10.25 22.07
C PRO A 674 13.58 -11.30 23.11
N SER A 675 13.75 -12.54 22.66
CA SER A 675 14.34 -13.60 23.48
C SER A 675 15.80 -13.27 23.82
N PRO A 676 16.29 -13.62 25.02
CA PRO A 676 17.72 -13.52 25.38
C PRO A 676 18.65 -14.29 24.43
N THR A 677 18.12 -15.20 23.61
CA THR A 677 18.89 -15.91 22.58
C THR A 677 19.15 -15.07 21.32
N GLN A 678 18.29 -14.07 21.06
CA GLN A 678 18.34 -13.22 19.87
C GLN A 678 19.26 -12.02 20.05
N CYS A 679 19.33 -11.44 21.25
CA CYS A 679 20.21 -10.31 21.59
C CYS A 679 20.65 -10.38 23.06
N PRO A 680 21.73 -9.68 23.47
CA PRO A 680 22.19 -9.65 24.85
C PRO A 680 21.09 -9.21 25.83
N PRO A 681 21.06 -9.77 27.07
CA PRO A 681 20.06 -9.39 28.07
C PRO A 681 19.97 -7.89 28.34
N ALA A 682 21.11 -7.19 28.36
CA ALA A 682 21.17 -5.73 28.51
C ALA A 682 20.39 -4.97 27.43
N VAL A 683 20.28 -5.53 26.21
CA VAL A 683 19.49 -4.94 25.12
C VAL A 683 17.99 -5.16 25.33
N VAL A 684 17.60 -6.31 25.89
CA VAL A 684 16.20 -6.57 26.26
C VAL A 684 15.76 -5.62 27.37
N GLU A 685 16.60 -5.43 28.39
CA GLU A 685 16.37 -4.48 29.48
C GLU A 685 16.26 -3.04 28.94
N LEU A 686 17.19 -2.64 28.06
CA LEU A 686 17.13 -1.34 27.38
C LEU A 686 15.80 -1.12 26.66
N ILE A 687 15.34 -2.12 25.89
CA ILE A 687 14.07 -2.05 25.15
C ILE A 687 12.90 -1.89 26.12
N GLN A 688 12.90 -2.62 27.25
CA GLN A 688 11.87 -2.47 28.29
C GLN A 688 11.85 -1.04 28.85
N THR A 689 13.02 -0.45 29.15
CA THR A 689 13.11 0.92 29.64
C THR A 689 12.65 1.93 28.59
N CYS A 690 12.99 1.73 27.31
CA CYS A 690 12.50 2.56 26.21
C CYS A 690 10.97 2.54 26.10
N LEU A 691 10.34 1.38 26.35
CA LEU A 691 8.90 1.17 26.28
C LEU A 691 8.14 1.54 27.55
N SER A 692 8.79 2.20 28.52
CA SER A 692 8.12 2.67 29.75
C SER A 692 6.93 3.57 29.44
N ALA A 693 5.83 3.37 30.18
CA ALA A 693 4.65 4.22 30.08
C ALA A 693 4.95 5.66 30.55
N ASP A 694 5.79 5.82 31.57
CA ASP A 694 6.26 7.12 32.06
C ASP A 694 7.43 7.62 31.19
N PRO A 695 7.27 8.75 30.45
CA PRO A 695 8.34 9.32 29.64
C PRO A 695 9.60 9.68 30.41
N ALA A 696 9.50 9.99 31.71
CA ALA A 696 10.65 10.38 32.54
C ALA A 696 11.58 9.21 32.88
N GLN A 697 11.07 7.97 32.78
CA GLN A 697 11.85 6.75 33.03
C GLN A 697 12.59 6.25 31.79
N ARG A 698 12.30 6.81 30.61
CA ARG A 698 12.93 6.38 29.35
C ARG A 698 14.35 6.95 29.27
N PRO A 699 15.34 6.18 28.75
CA PRO A 699 16.71 6.67 28.63
C PRO A 699 16.80 7.79 27.59
N THR A 700 17.87 8.58 27.65
CA THR A 700 18.18 9.51 26.55
C THR A 700 18.71 8.73 25.34
N ALA A 701 18.60 9.30 24.13
CA ALA A 701 19.17 8.68 22.94
C ALA A 701 20.69 8.48 23.07
N GLU A 702 21.40 9.36 23.78
CA GLU A 702 22.83 9.21 24.08
C GLU A 702 23.12 8.00 24.97
N ALA A 703 22.33 7.78 26.02
CA ALA A 703 22.46 6.59 26.86
C ALA A 703 22.17 5.29 26.08
N VAL A 704 21.20 5.34 25.16
CA VAL A 704 20.93 4.22 24.23
C VAL A 704 22.14 3.92 23.35
N VAL A 705 22.79 4.96 22.80
CA VAL A 705 24.02 4.80 21.99
C VAL A 705 25.14 4.15 22.79
N GLN A 706 25.41 4.63 24.00
CA GLN A 706 26.47 4.10 24.87
C GLN A 706 26.27 2.60 25.14
N LEU A 707 25.07 2.19 25.55
CA LEU A 707 24.76 0.79 25.83
C LEU A 707 24.90 -0.09 24.57
N LEU A 708 24.42 0.38 23.42
CA LEU A 708 24.55 -0.35 22.15
C LEU A 708 26.01 -0.48 21.70
N GLN A 709 26.87 0.50 21.97
CA GLN A 709 28.31 0.44 21.69
C GLN A 709 29.02 -0.56 22.60
N GLU A 710 28.73 -0.57 23.90
CA GLU A 710 29.26 -1.55 24.86
C GLU A 710 28.89 -2.98 24.45
N CYS A 711 27.63 -3.19 24.05
CA CYS A 711 27.14 -4.48 23.55
C CYS A 711 27.82 -4.93 22.25
N GLN A 712 28.36 -4.01 21.45
CA GLN A 712 29.13 -4.37 20.25
C GLN A 712 30.57 -4.81 20.60
N GLN A 713 31.20 -4.17 21.60
CA GLN A 713 32.58 -4.47 22.00
C GLN A 713 32.72 -5.83 22.70
N GLN A 714 31.71 -6.25 23.47
CA GLN A 714 31.71 -7.53 24.19
C GLN A 714 31.73 -8.79 23.28
N ILE A 715 31.36 -8.67 22.00
CA ILE A 715 31.35 -9.78 21.03
C ILE A 715 32.70 -9.90 20.28
N ALA A 716 33.56 -8.87 20.35
CA ALA A 716 34.84 -8.83 19.65
C ALA A 716 36.01 -9.46 20.43
N VAL A 717 35.78 -9.91 21.68
CA VAL A 717 36.79 -10.63 22.47
C VAL A 717 36.52 -12.13 22.32
N PRO A 718 37.41 -12.91 21.67
CA PRO A 718 37.31 -14.36 21.72
C PRO A 718 37.55 -14.78 23.17
N THR A 719 36.61 -15.50 23.77
CA THR A 719 36.86 -16.25 25.00
C THR A 719 37.95 -17.27 24.71
N SER A 720 39.12 -17.06 25.30
CA SER A 720 40.31 -17.93 25.30
C SER A 720 40.03 -19.29 25.95
#